data_AF-A0A1F8J021-F1
#
_entry.id   AF-A0A1F8J021-F1
#
_cell.length_a   1.000
_cell.length_b   1.000
_cell.length_c   1.000
_cell.angle_alpha   90.00
_cell.angle_beta   90.00
_cell.angle_gamma   90.00
#
_symmetry.space_group_name_H-M   'P 1'
#
loop_
_entity.id
_entity.type
_entity.pdbx_description
1 polymer ?
#
loop_
_entity_poly.entity_id
_entity_poly.type
_entity_poly.pdbx_seq_one_letter_code
_entity_poly.pdbx_strand_id
1 'polypeptide(L)'
;MDRFYNLFFESLRGPLAHFLDLPKEAHTSMLMEESPLQDSFRFRARFLGLKIAIALIDETGELDQEKLLSLHRLIQEEPFLIGPKREGDALLYGHLQRCLKALLEDERIWKSIRKFFLPLCHRKAEIVIRETLFPSVIVKIEAVHIRRAALCAWLTFLRQATGSCFATAPALLIQQQHPLRFFSDLHDLLDTGQIKRVVMGKEYSIPFGLNPGVGDLLRKAPFLENSLGIAASLKEAGLFWSPALQQNIREMGPQSPKTLFQKLLLDDEGLTEEDLQEEEYLAKMRMTPLLISQSPVYYQAPSPRAKKVVDWSQRVEKACQVFRAITDCALLRTWEYTLASFADLKTEFTRWNLYISLGMHPEEKGGIGEFLYREIDGELQNTNQKIEALSREMEACQGSLQALEVMFQGAMGATQRNQIKSEWMTQSLAVESLGKFRGELVSRGEALTRVFSSLIEQYDQKMQEYFQELFDPAISAEEAEIIDDSAAGFRLVYKHGRKDASQWTAIENADQYIDSLRDFFSTVERDLEVPEVLGREFLTGLSTRMIQFIQKPAFLTSSFERAKAKQRRSPWDYVSGGTLQILLASYSNRQRPFTEAKICPGSSAELLDFLQKVKKGRALLMHSPTHAFILYPDLLTDNLHKNLRKMEWDAFSQEHIVHTLSHRMIEEHKALFIHRFRQLPAAQTSLEFRLNLIHALDPTMKHKETVVDSCLYEQIPLLPREKAQEAIYQICEVLGGSGWSDLVEEWYGPLDLYNALKYAILHSSKNAFSHEDWDMKIAKAMRDLGYLPTPYLFGDTNWSSWFFGFLHHPITHELELWRLNRTATQGAPMSEWKQWQSPQNSSEWVILIEPNEYFFEF
;
A
#
# COMPACT_ATOMS: atom_id res chain seq x y z
N MET A 1 18.57 16.26 -26.40
CA MET A 1 17.16 15.99 -26.04
C MET A 1 16.21 17.11 -26.43
N ASP A 2 16.53 18.38 -26.19
CA ASP A 2 15.64 19.52 -26.49
C ASP A 2 15.17 19.58 -27.95
N ARG A 3 16.06 19.31 -28.91
CA ARG A 3 15.68 19.20 -30.34
C ARG A 3 14.60 18.14 -30.57
N PHE A 4 14.67 17.02 -29.86
CA PHE A 4 13.70 15.93 -29.98
C PHE A 4 12.34 16.33 -29.39
N TYR A 5 12.33 16.98 -28.22
CA TYR A 5 11.09 17.52 -27.66
C TYR A 5 10.45 18.57 -28.56
N ASN A 6 11.23 19.52 -29.10
CA ASN A 6 10.72 20.56 -30.00
C ASN A 6 10.06 19.95 -31.25
N LEU A 7 10.76 19.02 -31.90
CA LEU A 7 10.21 18.31 -33.06
C LEU A 7 8.96 17.49 -32.70
N PHE A 8 8.95 16.86 -31.52
CA PHE A 8 7.79 16.12 -31.02
C PHE A 8 6.58 17.02 -30.83
N PHE A 9 6.73 18.18 -30.18
CA PHE A 9 5.66 19.15 -30.03
C PHE A 9 5.15 19.65 -31.39
N GLU A 10 6.05 19.94 -32.32
CA GLU A 10 5.68 20.33 -33.67
C GLU A 10 4.93 19.23 -34.43
N SER A 11 5.20 17.96 -34.12
CA SER A 11 4.61 16.79 -34.80
C SER A 11 3.32 16.28 -34.14
N LEU A 12 2.96 16.77 -32.95
CA LEU A 12 1.69 16.50 -32.27
C LEU A 12 0.53 17.28 -32.92
N ARG A 13 0.11 16.82 -34.09
CA ARG A 13 -0.99 17.41 -34.87
C ARG A 13 -2.02 16.34 -35.22
N GLY A 14 -3.19 16.78 -35.66
CA GLY A 14 -4.25 15.89 -36.13
C GLY A 14 -5.44 15.77 -35.18
N PRO A 15 -6.48 15.04 -35.58
CA PRO A 15 -7.74 14.95 -34.84
C PRO A 15 -7.57 14.34 -33.45
N LEU A 16 -6.75 13.28 -33.32
CA LEU A 16 -6.52 12.62 -32.03
C LEU A 16 -5.76 13.53 -31.05
N ALA A 17 -4.69 14.19 -31.52
CA ALA A 17 -3.93 15.14 -30.71
C ALA A 17 -4.80 16.30 -30.20
N HIS A 18 -5.70 16.81 -31.05
CA HIS A 18 -6.64 17.85 -30.66
C HIS A 18 -7.69 17.35 -29.66
N PHE A 19 -8.31 16.19 -29.94
CA PHE A 19 -9.34 15.61 -29.09
C PHE A 19 -8.83 15.35 -27.67
N LEU A 20 -7.59 14.85 -27.55
CA LEU A 20 -7.00 14.47 -26.26
C LEU A 20 -6.16 15.57 -25.61
N ASP A 21 -6.00 16.75 -26.22
CA ASP A 21 -5.16 17.84 -25.70
C ASP A 21 -3.70 17.38 -25.47
N LEU A 22 -3.17 16.60 -26.41
CA LEU A 22 -1.84 15.98 -26.29
C LEU A 22 -0.68 16.99 -26.24
N PRO A 23 -0.71 18.16 -26.90
CA PRO A 23 0.34 19.16 -26.72
C PRO A 23 0.48 19.60 -25.26
N LYS A 24 -0.64 19.76 -24.54
CA LYS A 24 -0.64 20.08 -23.11
C LYS A 24 -0.11 18.92 -22.28
N GLU A 25 -0.61 17.71 -22.54
CA GLU A 25 -0.13 16.48 -21.90
C GLU A 25 1.39 16.35 -22.04
N ALA A 26 1.89 16.43 -23.28
CA ALA A 26 3.29 16.26 -23.59
C ALA A 26 4.18 17.30 -22.92
N HIS A 27 3.76 18.57 -22.89
CA HIS A 27 4.50 19.62 -22.21
C HIS A 27 4.56 19.35 -20.71
N THR A 28 3.44 19.00 -20.09
CA THR A 28 3.40 18.62 -18.68
C THR A 28 4.25 17.39 -18.38
N SER A 29 4.15 16.35 -19.20
CA SER A 29 4.93 15.12 -19.05
C SER A 29 6.44 15.40 -19.16
N MET A 30 6.87 16.28 -20.08
CA MET A 30 8.28 16.68 -20.20
C MET A 30 8.78 17.36 -18.92
N LEU A 31 8.01 18.30 -18.36
CA LEU A 31 8.39 18.98 -17.12
C LEU A 31 8.44 18.02 -15.92
N MET A 32 7.60 16.99 -15.90
CA MET A 32 7.67 15.96 -14.86
C MET A 32 8.96 15.13 -14.94
N GLU A 33 9.57 14.99 -16.12
CA GLU A 33 10.85 14.30 -16.28
C GLU A 33 12.04 15.08 -15.72
N GLU A 34 11.87 16.36 -15.40
CA GLU A 34 12.91 17.22 -14.80
C GLU A 34 13.03 17.02 -13.28
N SER A 35 12.04 16.39 -12.64
CA SER A 35 12.04 16.10 -11.21
C SER A 35 11.60 14.66 -10.95
N PRO A 36 12.45 13.80 -10.33
CA PRO A 36 12.15 12.37 -10.15
C PRO A 36 11.06 12.09 -9.10
N LEU A 37 10.34 13.10 -8.63
CA LEU A 37 9.36 13.00 -7.55
C LEU A 37 8.06 12.31 -7.98
N GLN A 38 7.56 12.61 -9.18
CA GLN A 38 6.30 12.07 -9.70
C GLN A 38 6.51 11.42 -11.07
N ASP A 39 5.80 10.32 -11.29
CA ASP A 39 5.94 9.50 -12.48
C ASP A 39 5.14 10.05 -13.67
N SER A 40 5.83 10.36 -14.77
CA SER A 40 5.23 10.89 -15.99
C SER A 40 4.27 9.89 -16.65
N PHE A 41 4.54 8.58 -16.61
CA PHE A 41 3.69 7.55 -17.20
C PHE A 41 2.34 7.48 -16.48
N ARG A 42 2.34 7.54 -15.14
CA ARG A 42 1.10 7.57 -14.34
C ARG A 42 0.31 8.85 -14.59
N PHE A 43 0.99 9.99 -14.70
CA PHE A 43 0.34 11.23 -15.13
C PHE A 43 -0.33 11.08 -16.50
N ARG A 44 0.35 10.53 -17.51
CA ARG A 44 -0.22 10.33 -18.85
C ARG A 44 -1.46 9.43 -18.82
N ALA A 45 -1.37 8.30 -18.11
CA ALA A 45 -2.50 7.38 -17.93
C ALA A 45 -3.72 8.10 -17.33
N ARG A 46 -3.49 8.87 -16.26
CA ARG A 46 -4.49 9.64 -15.54
C ARG A 46 -5.09 10.77 -16.38
N PHE A 47 -4.26 11.53 -17.08
CA PHE A 47 -4.66 12.65 -17.93
C PHE A 47 -5.56 12.17 -19.07
N LEU A 48 -5.13 11.13 -19.79
CA LEU A 48 -5.90 10.54 -20.89
C LEU A 48 -7.25 9.99 -20.40
N GLY A 49 -7.25 9.23 -19.31
CA GLY A 49 -8.48 8.68 -18.72
C GLY A 49 -9.49 9.78 -18.35
N LEU A 50 -9.02 10.88 -17.75
CA LEU A 50 -9.86 12.02 -17.40
C LEU A 50 -10.44 12.73 -18.63
N LYS A 51 -9.58 13.05 -19.59
CA LYS A 51 -9.96 13.78 -20.80
C LYS A 51 -11.01 13.01 -21.59
N ILE A 52 -10.80 11.70 -21.78
CA ILE A 52 -11.75 10.84 -22.48
C ILE A 52 -13.06 10.74 -21.71
N ALA A 53 -13.02 10.52 -20.39
CA ALA A 53 -14.25 10.40 -19.60
C ALA A 53 -15.12 11.68 -19.64
N ILE A 54 -14.49 12.86 -19.56
CA ILE A 54 -15.19 14.15 -19.69
C ILE A 54 -15.74 14.34 -21.10
N ALA A 55 -15.00 13.93 -22.14
CA ALA A 55 -15.42 14.10 -23.53
C ALA A 55 -16.59 13.17 -23.92
N LEU A 56 -16.59 11.93 -23.42
CA LEU A 56 -17.57 10.90 -23.78
C LEU A 56 -18.88 10.98 -23.00
N ILE A 57 -18.87 11.52 -21.78
CA ILE A 57 -20.09 11.70 -20.99
C ILE A 57 -20.49 13.17 -21.06
N ASP A 58 -21.64 13.44 -21.67
CA ASP A 58 -22.16 14.79 -21.86
C ASP A 58 -22.63 15.44 -20.54
N GLU A 59 -23.09 16.69 -20.60
CA GLU A 59 -23.58 17.41 -19.44
C GLU A 59 -24.90 16.84 -18.87
N THR A 60 -25.62 16.01 -19.63
CA THR A 60 -26.80 15.28 -19.14
C THR A 60 -26.42 13.98 -18.41
N GLY A 61 -25.13 13.60 -18.46
CA GLY A 61 -24.61 12.38 -17.88
C GLY A 61 -24.84 11.15 -18.77
N GLU A 62 -25.15 11.33 -20.05
CA GLU A 62 -25.33 10.25 -21.03
C GLU A 62 -24.08 10.07 -21.91
N LEU A 63 -23.95 8.88 -22.50
CA LEU A 63 -22.81 8.51 -23.34
C LEU A 63 -22.99 9.05 -24.76
N ASP A 64 -22.05 9.87 -25.20
CA ASP A 64 -21.96 10.38 -26.56
C ASP A 64 -21.41 9.29 -27.50
N GLN A 65 -22.34 8.56 -28.14
CA GLN A 65 -22.02 7.45 -29.04
C GLN A 65 -21.22 7.87 -30.27
N GLU A 66 -21.46 9.08 -30.80
CA GLU A 66 -20.75 9.59 -31.97
C GLU A 66 -19.29 9.86 -31.63
N LYS A 67 -19.04 10.54 -30.50
CA LYS A 67 -17.66 10.74 -30.02
C LYS A 67 -16.97 9.43 -29.67
N LEU A 68 -17.67 8.48 -29.07
CA LEU A 68 -17.11 7.16 -28.76
C LEU A 68 -16.65 6.44 -30.03
N LEU A 69 -17.52 6.38 -31.05
CA LEU A 69 -17.19 5.74 -32.33
C LEU A 69 -16.02 6.45 -33.02
N SER A 70 -16.04 7.79 -33.05
CA SER A 70 -14.96 8.61 -33.62
C SER A 70 -13.64 8.38 -32.89
N LEU A 71 -13.63 8.42 -31.56
CA LEU A 71 -12.41 8.25 -30.77
C LEU A 71 -11.84 6.84 -30.91
N HIS A 72 -12.68 5.81 -30.86
CA HIS A 72 -12.25 4.43 -31.06
C HIS A 72 -11.59 4.25 -32.43
N ARG A 73 -12.17 4.83 -33.49
CA ARG A 73 -11.58 4.82 -34.83
C ARG A 73 -10.23 5.54 -34.86
N LEU A 74 -10.14 6.74 -34.29
CA LEU A 74 -8.88 7.51 -34.27
C LEU A 74 -7.76 6.76 -33.54
N ILE A 75 -8.04 6.15 -32.39
CA ILE A 75 -7.05 5.38 -31.64
C ILE A 75 -6.63 4.09 -32.40
N GLN A 76 -7.54 3.48 -33.15
CA GLN A 76 -7.20 2.33 -34.00
C GLN A 76 -6.32 2.71 -35.20
N GLU A 77 -6.55 3.89 -35.79
CA GLU A 77 -5.74 4.43 -36.89
C GLU A 77 -4.39 4.95 -36.37
N GLU A 78 -4.32 5.49 -35.15
CA GLU A 78 -3.10 6.09 -34.59
C GLU A 78 -2.68 5.43 -33.26
N PRO A 79 -2.40 4.11 -33.23
CA PRO A 79 -2.23 3.36 -31.98
C PRO A 79 -0.88 3.58 -31.26
N PHE A 80 0.13 4.06 -31.97
CA PHE A 80 1.48 4.25 -31.41
C PHE A 80 1.95 5.69 -31.55
N LEU A 81 2.52 6.20 -30.46
CA LEU A 81 3.03 7.57 -30.36
C LEU A 81 4.55 7.54 -30.22
N ILE A 82 5.25 8.13 -31.20
CA ILE A 82 6.71 8.20 -31.22
C ILE A 82 7.14 9.52 -30.58
N GLY A 83 7.76 9.42 -29.40
CA GLY A 83 8.29 10.58 -28.71
C GLY A 83 9.34 10.20 -27.67
N PRO A 84 10.08 11.19 -27.13
CA PRO A 84 11.06 10.94 -26.07
C PRO A 84 10.37 10.36 -24.82
N LYS A 85 10.95 9.30 -24.23
CA LYS A 85 10.47 8.65 -22.99
C LYS A 85 9.02 8.13 -23.05
N ARG A 86 8.58 7.66 -24.23
CA ARG A 86 7.22 7.14 -24.50
C ARG A 86 7.15 5.66 -24.85
N GLU A 87 8.22 4.92 -24.61
CA GLU A 87 8.34 3.49 -24.97
C GLU A 87 7.25 2.62 -24.31
N GLY A 88 6.75 3.07 -23.15
CA GLY A 88 5.66 2.43 -22.42
C GLY A 88 4.25 2.80 -22.92
N ASP A 89 4.07 3.87 -23.70
CA ASP A 89 2.74 4.42 -24.04
C ASP A 89 1.90 3.42 -24.84
N ALA A 90 2.52 2.48 -25.57
CA ALA A 90 1.82 1.38 -26.24
C ALA A 90 0.90 0.58 -25.29
N LEU A 91 1.27 0.46 -24.00
CA LEU A 91 0.42 -0.19 -22.99
C LEU A 91 -0.80 0.67 -22.64
N LEU A 92 -0.63 1.99 -22.58
CA LEU A 92 -1.71 2.95 -22.30
C LEU A 92 -2.74 2.93 -23.43
N TYR A 93 -2.29 3.10 -24.67
CA TYR A 93 -3.17 3.09 -25.84
C TYR A 93 -3.81 1.72 -26.04
N GLY A 94 -3.08 0.63 -25.78
CA GLY A 94 -3.65 -0.72 -25.79
C GLY A 94 -4.75 -0.92 -24.74
N HIS A 95 -4.60 -0.36 -23.54
CA HIS A 95 -5.65 -0.37 -22.50
C HIS A 95 -6.87 0.44 -22.94
N LEU A 96 -6.67 1.67 -23.40
CA LEU A 96 -7.74 2.55 -23.89
C LEU A 96 -8.51 1.91 -25.05
N GLN A 97 -7.81 1.33 -26.03
CA GLN A 97 -8.43 0.64 -27.16
C GLN A 97 -9.32 -0.52 -26.69
N ARG A 98 -8.87 -1.34 -25.72
CA ARG A 98 -9.68 -2.42 -25.13
C ARG A 98 -10.93 -1.88 -24.44
N CYS A 99 -10.79 -0.83 -23.62
CA CYS A 99 -11.91 -0.22 -22.91
C CYS A 99 -12.95 0.37 -23.87
N LEU A 100 -12.51 1.16 -24.87
CA LEU A 100 -13.40 1.79 -25.84
C LEU A 100 -14.11 0.75 -26.71
N LYS A 101 -13.39 -0.29 -27.15
CA LYS A 101 -13.97 -1.41 -27.88
C LYS A 101 -15.02 -2.12 -27.03
N ALA A 102 -14.72 -2.44 -25.78
CA ALA A 102 -15.67 -3.08 -24.88
C ALA A 102 -16.91 -2.20 -24.61
N LEU A 103 -16.73 -0.89 -24.48
CA LEU A 103 -17.84 0.05 -24.28
C LEU A 103 -18.77 0.14 -25.52
N LEU A 104 -18.22 -0.06 -26.72
CA LEU A 104 -18.98 -0.13 -27.98
C LEU A 104 -19.70 -1.48 -28.16
N GLU A 105 -19.05 -2.59 -27.82
CA GLU A 105 -19.52 -3.93 -28.13
C GLU A 105 -20.43 -4.55 -27.05
N ASP A 106 -20.25 -4.16 -25.77
CA ASP A 106 -21.02 -4.70 -24.65
C ASP A 106 -21.88 -3.64 -23.96
N GLU A 107 -23.15 -3.56 -24.35
CA GLU A 107 -24.12 -2.62 -23.74
C GLU A 107 -24.26 -2.75 -22.22
N ARG A 108 -23.93 -3.91 -21.64
CA ARG A 108 -24.02 -4.11 -20.18
C ARG A 108 -23.06 -3.20 -19.44
N ILE A 109 -21.93 -2.83 -20.06
CA ILE A 109 -20.94 -1.93 -19.47
C ILE A 109 -21.54 -0.53 -19.28
N TRP A 110 -22.10 0.05 -20.34
CA TRP A 110 -22.76 1.35 -20.21
C TRP A 110 -23.97 1.29 -19.26
N LYS A 111 -24.77 0.22 -19.31
CA LYS A 111 -25.87 0.00 -18.35
C LYS A 111 -25.37 0.00 -16.90
N SER A 112 -24.20 -0.58 -16.62
CA SER A 112 -23.58 -0.54 -15.29
C SER A 112 -23.11 0.86 -14.90
N ILE A 113 -22.48 1.61 -15.81
CA ILE A 113 -22.07 3.01 -15.54
C ILE A 113 -23.29 3.91 -15.31
N ARG A 114 -24.36 3.73 -16.07
CA ARG A 114 -25.57 4.56 -15.95
C ARG A 114 -26.25 4.44 -14.58
N LYS A 115 -26.04 3.32 -13.86
CA LYS A 115 -26.54 3.08 -12.50
C LYS A 115 -25.88 3.96 -11.43
N PHE A 116 -24.78 4.65 -11.72
CA PHE A 116 -24.21 5.59 -10.76
C PHE A 116 -25.13 6.82 -10.63
N PHE A 117 -25.74 6.99 -9.45
CA PHE A 117 -26.64 8.09 -9.11
C PHE A 117 -26.44 8.57 -7.66
N LEU A 118 -27.18 9.60 -7.25
CA LEU A 118 -27.20 10.14 -5.88
C LEU A 118 -28.40 9.60 -5.08
N PRO A 119 -28.28 9.39 -3.76
CA PRO A 119 -27.17 9.81 -2.90
C PRO A 119 -25.97 8.86 -2.92
N LEU A 120 -24.78 9.40 -2.61
CA LEU A 120 -23.61 8.58 -2.29
C LEU A 120 -23.65 8.15 -0.81
N CYS A 121 -22.95 7.08 -0.47
CA CYS A 121 -22.93 6.48 0.86
C CYS A 121 -22.54 7.46 1.99
N HIS A 122 -21.56 8.35 1.76
CA HIS A 122 -21.12 9.36 2.72
C HIS A 122 -20.29 10.49 2.08
N ARG A 123 -20.03 11.57 2.84
CA ARG A 123 -19.22 12.74 2.40
C ARG A 123 -17.83 12.38 1.85
N LYS A 124 -17.19 11.30 2.31
CA LYS A 124 -15.87 10.92 1.78
C LYS A 124 -15.94 10.39 0.34
N ALA A 125 -17.05 9.77 -0.05
CA ALA A 125 -17.26 9.34 -1.43
C ALA A 125 -17.36 10.57 -2.34
N GLU A 126 -18.05 11.63 -1.89
CA GLU A 126 -18.04 12.91 -2.58
C GLU A 126 -16.64 13.49 -2.77
N ILE A 127 -15.80 13.45 -1.74
CA ILE A 127 -14.39 13.89 -1.82
C ILE A 127 -13.63 13.07 -2.86
N VAL A 128 -13.76 11.75 -2.85
CA VAL A 128 -13.10 10.86 -3.82
C VAL A 128 -13.56 11.14 -5.26
N ILE A 129 -14.85 11.41 -5.49
CA ILE A 129 -15.35 11.82 -6.81
C ILE A 129 -14.72 13.15 -7.25
N ARG A 130 -14.64 14.14 -6.34
CA ARG A 130 -14.01 15.44 -6.63
C ARG A 130 -12.53 15.30 -6.96
N GLU A 131 -11.78 14.54 -6.16
CA GLU A 131 -10.37 14.26 -6.41
C GLU A 131 -10.16 13.51 -7.75
N THR A 132 -11.05 12.57 -8.07
CA THR A 132 -11.02 11.84 -9.35
C THR A 132 -11.26 12.75 -10.56
N LEU A 133 -12.01 13.84 -10.39
CA LEU A 133 -12.29 14.80 -11.46
C LEU A 133 -11.48 16.10 -11.34
N PHE A 134 -10.51 16.18 -10.43
CA PHE A 134 -9.66 17.34 -10.24
C PHE A 134 -8.85 17.64 -11.52
N PRO A 135 -8.66 18.92 -11.94
CA PRO A 135 -8.91 20.20 -11.23
C PRO A 135 -10.30 20.84 -11.47
N SER A 136 -11.38 20.07 -11.50
CA SER A 136 -12.72 20.67 -11.59
C SER A 136 -13.16 21.35 -10.29
N VAL A 137 -13.60 22.61 -10.38
CA VAL A 137 -14.28 23.35 -9.30
C VAL A 137 -15.73 22.87 -9.24
N ILE A 138 -15.93 21.58 -8.95
CA ILE A 138 -17.25 21.04 -8.70
C ILE A 138 -17.72 21.71 -7.41
N VAL A 139 -18.81 22.47 -7.45
CA VAL A 139 -19.42 23.01 -6.22
C VAL A 139 -20.37 21.96 -5.65
N LYS A 140 -21.28 21.47 -6.49
CA LYS A 140 -22.26 20.44 -6.15
C LYS A 140 -22.06 19.20 -7.03
N ILE A 141 -22.03 18.03 -6.40
CA ILE A 141 -21.96 16.75 -7.13
C ILE A 141 -23.32 16.41 -7.70
N GLU A 142 -23.28 15.81 -8.89
CA GLU A 142 -24.45 15.39 -9.67
C GLU A 142 -24.11 14.04 -10.33
N ALA A 143 -25.12 13.33 -10.84
CA ALA A 143 -24.92 12.00 -11.44
C ALA A 143 -23.88 12.01 -12.58
N VAL A 144 -23.82 13.08 -13.38
CA VAL A 144 -22.80 13.26 -14.44
C VAL A 144 -21.37 13.16 -13.89
N HIS A 145 -21.11 13.76 -12.72
CA HIS A 145 -19.80 13.71 -12.07
C HIS A 145 -19.45 12.29 -11.62
N ILE A 146 -20.40 11.56 -11.06
CA ILE A 146 -20.16 10.19 -10.59
C ILE A 146 -19.88 9.25 -11.77
N ARG A 147 -20.64 9.39 -12.87
CA ARG A 147 -20.45 8.61 -14.10
C ARG A 147 -19.11 8.93 -14.77
N ARG A 148 -18.74 10.22 -14.87
CA ARG A 148 -17.42 10.66 -15.36
C ARG A 148 -16.29 10.08 -14.51
N ALA A 149 -16.43 10.08 -13.19
CA ALA A 149 -15.42 9.52 -12.29
C ALA A 149 -15.28 8.00 -12.45
N ALA A 150 -16.38 7.26 -12.54
CA ALA A 150 -16.37 5.81 -12.77
C ALA A 150 -15.73 5.45 -14.11
N LEU A 151 -16.07 6.16 -15.19
CA LEU A 151 -15.45 5.96 -16.50
C LEU A 151 -13.96 6.34 -16.49
N CYS A 152 -13.59 7.45 -15.83
CA CYS A 152 -12.20 7.87 -15.66
C CYS A 152 -11.37 6.80 -14.92
N ALA A 153 -11.93 6.21 -13.86
CA ALA A 153 -11.27 5.14 -13.11
C ALA A 153 -11.02 3.90 -13.96
N TRP A 154 -11.95 3.52 -14.85
CA TRP A 154 -11.75 2.39 -15.74
C TRP A 154 -10.73 2.67 -16.84
N LEU A 155 -10.75 3.87 -17.42
CA LEU A 155 -9.85 4.28 -18.51
C LEU A 155 -8.42 4.58 -18.03
N THR A 156 -8.23 4.97 -16.77
CA THR A 156 -6.90 5.19 -16.20
C THR A 156 -6.19 3.85 -16.00
N PHE A 157 -5.10 3.62 -16.72
CA PHE A 157 -4.36 2.36 -16.60
C PHE A 157 -3.71 2.22 -15.22
N LEU A 158 -4.14 1.22 -14.43
CA LEU A 158 -3.67 1.01 -13.08
C LEU A 158 -2.16 0.68 -13.04
N ARG A 159 -1.44 1.27 -12.09
CA ARG A 159 -0.03 0.92 -11.77
C ARG A 159 0.19 1.02 -10.28
N GLN A 160 1.04 0.17 -9.72
CA GLN A 160 1.31 0.16 -8.28
C GLN A 160 1.86 1.52 -7.83
N ALA A 161 1.32 2.05 -6.73
CA ALA A 161 1.80 3.30 -6.11
C ALA A 161 2.42 3.08 -4.73
N THR A 162 1.97 2.05 -4.01
CA THR A 162 2.36 1.73 -2.63
C THR A 162 2.50 0.22 -2.48
N GLY A 163 3.15 -0.25 -1.41
CA GLY A 163 3.38 -1.67 -1.09
C GLY A 163 2.10 -2.52 -1.02
N SER A 164 1.59 -2.93 -2.17
CA SER A 164 0.29 -3.63 -2.33
C SER A 164 0.28 -4.51 -3.57
N CYS A 165 1.45 -4.99 -4.02
CA CYS A 165 1.63 -5.77 -5.24
C CYS A 165 0.70 -6.99 -5.34
N PHE A 166 0.44 -7.68 -4.22
CA PHE A 166 -0.51 -8.80 -4.12
C PHE A 166 -1.96 -8.41 -4.44
N ALA A 167 -2.31 -7.13 -4.34
CA ALA A 167 -3.61 -6.58 -4.71
C ALA A 167 -3.57 -5.91 -6.09
N THR A 168 -2.49 -5.20 -6.42
CA THR A 168 -2.36 -4.52 -7.71
C THR A 168 -2.37 -5.49 -8.88
N ALA A 169 -1.64 -6.62 -8.80
CA ALA A 169 -1.58 -7.62 -9.87
C ALA A 169 -2.97 -8.21 -10.22
N PRO A 170 -3.77 -8.70 -9.26
CA PRO A 170 -5.14 -9.13 -9.58
C PRO A 170 -6.07 -7.98 -9.96
N ALA A 171 -5.93 -6.79 -9.34
CA ALA A 171 -6.74 -5.61 -9.69
C ALA A 171 -6.54 -5.19 -11.16
N LEU A 172 -5.31 -5.23 -11.67
CA LEU A 172 -4.96 -5.01 -13.07
C LEU A 172 -5.73 -5.97 -14.00
N LEU A 173 -5.74 -7.27 -13.69
CA LEU A 173 -6.46 -8.27 -14.48
C LEU A 173 -7.98 -8.05 -14.42
N ILE A 174 -8.55 -7.74 -13.25
CA ILE A 174 -9.98 -7.44 -13.11
C ILE A 174 -10.37 -6.21 -13.94
N GLN A 175 -9.60 -5.12 -13.82
CA GLN A 175 -9.85 -3.87 -14.56
C GLN A 175 -9.84 -4.10 -16.08
N GLN A 176 -8.90 -4.90 -16.57
CA GLN A 176 -8.71 -5.13 -18.00
C GLN A 176 -9.63 -6.19 -18.60
N GLN A 177 -9.92 -7.27 -17.86
CA GLN A 177 -10.58 -8.46 -18.40
C GLN A 177 -12.00 -8.66 -17.86
N HIS A 178 -12.34 -8.06 -16.72
CA HIS A 178 -13.64 -8.23 -16.04
C HIS A 178 -14.30 -6.88 -15.69
N PRO A 179 -14.57 -6.00 -16.68
CA PRO A 179 -15.07 -4.65 -16.42
C PRO A 179 -16.43 -4.60 -15.70
N LEU A 180 -17.31 -5.58 -15.93
CA LEU A 180 -18.60 -5.64 -15.22
C LEU A 180 -18.41 -5.86 -13.71
N ARG A 181 -17.43 -6.68 -13.33
CA ARG A 181 -17.07 -6.89 -11.93
C ARG A 181 -16.46 -5.63 -11.33
N PHE A 182 -15.55 -4.99 -12.05
CA PHE A 182 -14.98 -3.69 -11.66
C PHE A 182 -16.09 -2.66 -11.37
N PHE A 183 -17.06 -2.48 -12.27
CA PHE A 183 -18.15 -1.53 -12.07
C PHE A 183 -19.12 -1.95 -10.96
N SER A 184 -19.36 -3.24 -10.77
CA SER A 184 -20.14 -3.74 -9.64
C SER A 184 -19.49 -3.36 -8.31
N ASP A 185 -18.17 -3.54 -8.19
CA ASP A 185 -17.44 -3.20 -6.97
C ASP A 185 -17.44 -1.69 -6.70
N LEU A 186 -17.25 -0.87 -7.73
CA LEU A 186 -17.37 0.58 -7.61
C LEU A 186 -18.78 1.01 -7.18
N HIS A 187 -19.81 0.34 -7.71
CA HIS A 187 -21.19 0.61 -7.32
C HIS A 187 -21.41 0.28 -5.84
N ASP A 188 -21.04 -0.92 -5.39
CA ASP A 188 -21.17 -1.33 -3.99
C ASP A 188 -20.44 -0.37 -3.05
N LEU A 189 -19.23 0.08 -3.43
CA LEU A 189 -18.45 1.06 -2.68
C LEU A 189 -19.15 2.43 -2.57
N LEU A 190 -19.63 2.97 -3.68
CA LEU A 190 -20.21 4.32 -3.73
C LEU A 190 -21.64 4.38 -3.18
N ASP A 191 -22.41 3.31 -3.32
CA ASP A 191 -23.81 3.22 -2.88
C ASP A 191 -23.89 2.77 -1.41
N THR A 192 -23.20 1.68 -1.04
CA THR A 192 -23.32 1.08 0.29
C THR A 192 -22.16 1.42 1.24
N GLY A 193 -21.05 1.95 0.73
CA GLY A 193 -19.87 2.25 1.53
C GLY A 193 -19.04 1.02 1.92
N GLN A 194 -19.25 -0.14 1.28
CA GLN A 194 -18.51 -1.37 1.54
C GLN A 194 -18.56 -2.36 0.37
N ILE A 195 -17.61 -3.29 0.33
CA ILE A 195 -17.65 -4.47 -0.53
C ILE A 195 -17.87 -5.70 0.35
N LYS A 196 -18.84 -6.53 -0.03
CA LYS A 196 -19.16 -7.78 0.68
C LYS A 196 -18.79 -9.02 -0.13
N ARG A 197 -18.20 -10.01 0.53
CA ARG A 197 -17.84 -11.32 -0.01
C ARG A 197 -18.24 -12.41 0.98
N VAL A 198 -18.50 -13.62 0.50
CA VAL A 198 -18.88 -14.75 1.35
C VAL A 198 -17.83 -15.84 1.19
N VAL A 199 -17.05 -16.07 2.24
CA VAL A 199 -15.94 -17.03 2.23
C VAL A 199 -16.24 -18.09 3.27
N MET A 200 -16.29 -19.36 2.86
CA MET A 200 -16.62 -20.48 3.77
C MET A 200 -17.93 -20.29 4.56
N GLY A 201 -18.93 -19.64 3.96
CA GLY A 201 -20.22 -19.34 4.60
C GLY A 201 -20.19 -18.18 5.59
N LYS A 202 -19.05 -17.49 5.77
CA LYS A 202 -18.92 -16.26 6.55
C LYS A 202 -18.92 -15.05 5.62
N GLU A 203 -19.75 -14.05 5.92
CA GLU A 203 -19.76 -12.76 5.22
C GLU A 203 -18.58 -11.92 5.71
N TYR A 204 -17.76 -11.46 4.78
CA TYR A 204 -16.66 -10.53 4.99
C TYR A 204 -17.00 -9.21 4.29
N SER A 205 -17.09 -8.16 5.09
CA SER A 205 -17.33 -6.80 4.62
C SER A 205 -16.04 -6.00 4.76
N ILE A 206 -15.67 -5.27 3.71
CA ILE A 206 -14.56 -4.33 3.73
C ILE A 206 -15.12 -2.93 3.50
N PRO A 207 -14.84 -1.95 4.37
CA PRO A 207 -15.37 -0.60 4.21
C PRO A 207 -14.74 0.12 3.03
N PHE A 208 -15.43 1.15 2.56
CA PHE A 208 -14.88 2.14 1.65
C PHE A 208 -13.54 2.66 2.18
N GLY A 209 -12.46 2.44 1.42
CA GLY A 209 -11.12 2.85 1.79
C GLY A 209 -11.06 4.33 2.18
N LEU A 210 -10.74 4.61 3.45
CA LEU A 210 -10.83 5.94 4.05
C LEU A 210 -9.79 6.92 3.49
N ASN A 211 -8.74 6.41 2.86
CA ASN A 211 -7.60 7.16 2.36
C ASN A 211 -7.29 6.71 0.90
N PRO A 212 -7.34 7.62 -0.10
CA PRO A 212 -6.97 7.31 -1.49
C PRO A 212 -5.46 7.09 -1.67
N GLY A 213 -4.70 7.00 -0.57
CA GLY A 213 -3.25 6.83 -0.55
C GLY A 213 -2.54 8.14 -0.25
N VAL A 214 -1.29 8.04 0.18
CA VAL A 214 -0.40 9.20 0.27
C VAL A 214 0.37 9.43 -1.03
N GLY A 215 0.34 8.48 -1.97
CA GLY A 215 1.10 8.57 -3.23
C GLY A 215 2.57 8.94 -2.97
N ASP A 216 3.11 9.88 -3.74
CA ASP A 216 4.48 10.37 -3.56
C ASP A 216 4.61 11.48 -2.48
N LEU A 217 3.59 11.74 -1.65
CA LEU A 217 3.61 12.85 -0.66
C LEU A 217 4.66 12.72 0.43
N LEU A 218 5.01 11.48 0.79
CA LEU A 218 6.01 11.18 1.83
C LEU A 218 7.41 10.94 1.24
N ARG A 219 7.51 10.86 -0.09
CA ARG A 219 8.76 10.58 -0.80
C ARG A 219 9.71 11.76 -0.69
N LYS A 220 10.91 11.53 -0.18
CA LYS A 220 12.01 12.51 -0.24
C LYS A 220 12.67 12.41 -1.62
N ALA A 221 12.74 13.51 -2.34
CA ALA A 221 13.38 13.57 -3.66
C ALA A 221 14.27 14.82 -3.79
N PRO A 222 15.35 14.76 -4.59
CA PRO A 222 16.09 15.94 -4.99
C PRO A 222 15.31 16.75 -6.04
N PHE A 223 15.74 17.99 -6.29
CA PHE A 223 15.20 18.87 -7.34
C PHE A 223 13.69 19.18 -7.20
N LEU A 224 13.25 19.44 -5.97
CA LEU A 224 11.86 19.78 -5.67
C LEU A 224 11.44 21.11 -6.30
N GLU A 225 12.39 22.03 -6.50
CA GLU A 225 12.17 23.33 -7.13
C GLU A 225 11.82 23.26 -8.63
N ASN A 226 12.03 22.10 -9.25
CA ASN A 226 11.64 21.82 -10.64
C ASN A 226 10.33 21.01 -10.71
N SER A 227 9.73 20.64 -9.56
CA SER A 227 8.54 19.80 -9.55
C SER A 227 7.27 20.58 -9.94
N LEU A 228 6.70 20.23 -11.09
CA LEU A 228 5.40 20.76 -11.50
C LEU A 228 4.27 20.39 -10.51
N GLY A 229 4.35 19.21 -9.91
CA GLY A 229 3.39 18.77 -8.90
C GLY A 229 3.34 19.71 -7.70
N ILE A 230 4.52 20.08 -7.19
CA ILE A 230 4.65 21.05 -6.10
C ILE A 230 4.16 22.43 -6.54
N ALA A 231 4.56 22.90 -7.73
CA ALA A 231 4.14 24.18 -8.27
C ALA A 231 2.61 24.29 -8.40
N ALA A 232 1.95 23.28 -8.96
CA ALA A 232 0.50 23.23 -9.11
C ALA A 232 -0.22 23.19 -7.75
N SER A 233 0.32 22.43 -6.80
CA SER A 233 -0.25 22.28 -5.46
C SER A 233 -0.19 23.57 -4.65
N LEU A 234 0.95 24.26 -4.68
CA LEU A 234 1.13 25.54 -4.00
C LEU A 234 0.26 26.64 -4.60
N LYS A 235 0.16 26.69 -5.93
CA LYS A 235 -0.74 27.63 -6.63
C LYS A 235 -2.18 27.46 -6.15
N GLU A 236 -2.66 26.21 -6.08
CA GLU A 236 -4.02 25.92 -5.61
C GLU A 236 -4.22 26.17 -4.11
N ALA A 237 -3.16 26.02 -3.32
CA ALA A 237 -3.13 26.42 -1.91
C ALA A 237 -2.94 27.94 -1.72
N GLY A 238 -2.94 28.74 -2.79
CA GLY A 238 -2.87 30.20 -2.73
C GLY A 238 -1.46 30.78 -2.59
N LEU A 239 -0.41 29.97 -2.70
CA LEU A 239 0.98 30.42 -2.67
C LEU A 239 1.54 30.58 -4.10
N PHE A 240 2.10 31.75 -4.40
CA PHE A 240 2.60 32.05 -5.74
C PHE A 240 3.96 31.38 -6.02
N TRP A 241 4.02 30.58 -7.08
CA TRP A 241 5.25 29.92 -7.53
C TRP A 241 6.19 30.93 -8.22
N SER A 242 7.26 31.32 -7.52
CA SER A 242 8.23 32.34 -7.98
C SER A 242 9.67 31.82 -7.96
N PRO A 243 10.60 32.44 -8.72
CA PRO A 243 12.02 32.09 -8.66
C PRO A 243 12.64 32.20 -7.26
N ALA A 244 12.16 33.16 -6.44
CA ALA A 244 12.60 33.30 -5.05
C ALA A 244 12.15 32.10 -4.20
N LEU A 245 10.92 31.63 -4.40
CA LEU A 245 10.40 30.44 -3.72
C LEU A 245 11.15 29.18 -4.16
N GLN A 246 11.44 29.04 -5.46
CA GLN A 246 12.26 27.94 -5.98
C GLN A 246 13.66 27.92 -5.36
N GLN A 247 14.29 29.08 -5.20
CA GLN A 247 15.58 29.21 -4.54
C GLN A 247 15.49 28.83 -3.05
N ASN A 248 14.45 29.27 -2.33
CA ASN A 248 14.21 28.85 -0.95
C ASN A 248 14.06 27.32 -0.84
N ILE A 249 13.25 26.70 -1.71
CA ILE A 249 13.06 25.24 -1.74
C ILE A 249 14.40 24.53 -1.98
N ARG A 250 15.24 25.04 -2.89
CA ARG A 250 16.57 24.50 -3.15
C ARG A 250 17.47 24.59 -1.91
N GLU A 251 17.43 25.70 -1.17
CA GLU A 251 18.21 25.91 0.06
C GLU A 251 17.74 25.02 1.22
N MET A 252 16.45 24.70 1.30
CA MET A 252 15.89 23.75 2.29
C MET A 252 16.34 22.29 2.08
N GLY A 253 16.87 21.97 0.90
CA GLY A 253 17.33 20.63 0.53
C GLY A 253 16.19 19.60 0.39
N PRO A 254 16.53 18.30 0.33
CA PRO A 254 15.54 17.23 0.14
C PRO A 254 14.53 17.14 1.29
N GLN A 255 13.25 17.30 0.97
CA GLN A 255 12.11 17.16 1.90
C GLN A 255 11.05 16.24 1.28
N SER A 256 10.10 15.76 2.10
CA SER A 256 8.86 15.19 1.56
C SER A 256 7.92 16.32 1.12
N PRO A 257 7.11 16.15 0.05
CA PRO A 257 6.12 17.15 -0.35
C PRO A 257 5.19 17.57 0.78
N LYS A 258 4.73 16.63 1.61
CA LYS A 258 3.87 16.93 2.76
C LYS A 258 4.56 17.88 3.75
N THR A 259 5.80 17.56 4.13
CA THR A 259 6.60 18.42 5.03
C THR A 259 6.89 19.77 4.41
N LEU A 260 7.17 19.81 3.10
CA LEU A 260 7.42 21.04 2.37
C LEU A 260 6.18 21.96 2.37
N PHE A 261 5.00 21.43 2.06
CA PHE A 261 3.75 22.19 2.10
C PHE A 261 3.47 22.72 3.51
N GLN A 262 3.66 21.90 4.54
CA GLN A 262 3.48 22.31 5.93
C GLN A 262 4.36 23.51 6.27
N LYS A 263 5.67 23.45 5.98
CA LYS A 263 6.62 24.53 6.28
C LYS A 263 6.32 25.81 5.49
N LEU A 264 6.20 25.71 4.17
CA LEU A 264 6.01 26.88 3.32
C LEU A 264 4.69 27.63 3.62
N LEU A 265 3.62 26.90 3.91
CA LEU A 265 2.33 27.51 4.25
C LEU A 265 2.29 28.01 5.69
N LEU A 266 3.07 27.42 6.60
CA LEU A 266 3.20 27.90 7.99
C LEU A 266 3.90 29.26 8.00
N ASP A 267 4.98 29.40 7.24
CA ASP A 267 5.72 30.64 7.06
C ASP A 267 4.85 31.75 6.42
N ASP A 268 4.04 31.41 5.42
CA ASP A 268 3.13 32.33 4.74
C ASP A 268 2.02 32.88 5.66
N GLU A 269 1.50 32.05 6.58
CA GLU A 269 0.51 32.46 7.58
C GLU A 269 1.12 33.22 8.78
N GLY A 270 2.46 33.24 8.89
CA GLY A 270 3.19 33.82 10.01
C GLY A 270 2.95 33.08 11.32
N LEU A 271 2.87 31.74 11.25
CA LEU A 271 2.69 30.84 12.38
C LEU A 271 4.01 30.12 12.72
N THR A 272 4.10 29.59 13.93
CA THR A 272 5.20 28.74 14.41
C THR A 272 4.71 27.34 14.80
N GLU A 273 5.61 26.37 14.96
CA GLU A 273 5.22 25.04 15.45
C GLU A 273 4.68 25.07 16.88
N GLU A 274 5.20 25.96 17.73
CA GLU A 274 4.67 26.22 19.07
C GLU A 274 3.22 26.71 19.00
N ASP A 275 2.91 27.52 17.98
CA ASP A 275 1.56 28.02 17.79
C ASP A 275 0.53 26.90 17.56
N LEU A 276 0.94 25.85 16.84
CA LEU A 276 0.12 24.67 16.56
C LEU A 276 -0.09 23.82 17.82
N GLN A 277 0.96 23.57 18.59
CA GLN A 277 0.91 22.73 19.80
C GLN A 277 0.00 23.30 20.87
N GLU A 278 0.08 24.62 21.10
CA GLU A 278 -0.78 25.32 22.05
C GLU A 278 -2.26 25.27 21.65
N GLU A 279 -2.59 25.47 20.36
CA GLU A 279 -3.99 25.38 19.90
C GLU A 279 -4.52 23.94 19.93
N GLU A 280 -3.68 22.93 19.65
CA GLU A 280 -4.05 21.52 19.83
C GLU A 280 -4.33 21.19 21.31
N TYR A 281 -3.49 21.68 22.23
CA TYR A 281 -3.70 21.54 23.67
C TYR A 281 -5.00 22.21 24.13
N LEU A 282 -5.28 23.43 23.67
CA LEU A 282 -6.52 24.15 23.96
C LEU A 282 -7.75 23.42 23.40
N ALA A 283 -7.66 22.84 22.20
CA ALA A 283 -8.73 22.03 21.61
C ALA A 283 -9.01 20.77 22.45
N LYS A 284 -7.96 20.08 22.93
CA LYS A 284 -8.09 18.93 23.85
C LYS A 284 -8.74 19.32 25.17
N MET A 285 -8.34 20.45 25.76
CA MET A 285 -8.96 20.96 27.00
C MET A 285 -10.46 21.27 26.84
N ARG A 286 -10.89 21.74 25.66
CA ARG A 286 -12.31 22.04 25.37
C ARG A 286 -13.18 20.78 25.22
N MET A 287 -12.59 19.61 24.92
CA MET A 287 -13.31 18.36 24.65
C MET A 287 -13.50 17.47 25.88
N THR A 288 -12.88 17.76 27.02
CA THR A 288 -12.96 16.93 28.24
C THR A 288 -14.26 17.22 29.02
N PRO A 289 -15.24 16.30 29.06
CA PRO A 289 -16.58 16.59 29.61
C PRO A 289 -16.60 16.78 31.14
N LEU A 290 -15.59 16.23 31.83
CA LEU A 290 -15.53 16.14 33.30
C LEU A 290 -15.25 17.48 34.02
N LEU A 291 -14.85 18.53 33.29
CA LEU A 291 -14.61 19.87 33.87
C LEU A 291 -15.71 20.88 33.52
N ILE A 292 -16.70 20.50 32.70
CA ILE A 292 -17.73 21.43 32.19
C ILE A 292 -18.85 21.67 33.23
N SER A 293 -19.00 20.81 34.25
CA SER A 293 -20.06 20.95 35.25
C SER A 293 -19.82 22.05 36.30
N GLN A 294 -18.65 22.70 36.34
CA GLN A 294 -18.33 23.70 37.37
C GLN A 294 -17.74 25.03 36.86
N SER A 295 -17.72 25.27 35.54
CA SER A 295 -17.26 26.57 35.03
C SER A 295 -18.15 27.04 33.88
N PRO A 296 -18.65 28.29 33.90
CA PRO A 296 -19.39 28.87 32.78
C PRO A 296 -18.39 29.16 31.65
N VAL A 297 -18.01 28.13 30.91
CA VAL A 297 -17.12 28.27 29.75
C VAL A 297 -17.94 28.85 28.61
N TYR A 298 -17.83 30.17 28.48
CA TYR A 298 -18.20 30.95 27.33
C TYR A 298 -17.85 30.21 26.02
N TYR A 299 -18.81 30.12 25.09
CA TYR A 299 -18.51 30.01 23.67
C TYR A 299 -17.76 31.28 23.25
N GLN A 300 -16.44 31.34 23.46
CA GLN A 300 -15.61 32.38 22.85
C GLN A 300 -15.45 32.03 21.38
N ALA A 301 -15.69 33.02 20.51
CA ALA A 301 -15.38 32.89 19.08
C ALA A 301 -13.91 32.46 18.92
N PRO A 302 -13.58 31.61 17.92
CA PRO A 302 -12.21 31.15 17.72
C PRO A 302 -11.27 32.35 17.61
N SER A 303 -10.16 32.28 18.34
CA SER A 303 -9.12 33.32 18.33
C SER A 303 -8.68 33.57 16.88
N PRO A 304 -8.22 34.78 16.52
CA PRO A 304 -7.66 35.04 15.20
C PRO A 304 -6.57 34.03 14.83
N ARG A 305 -5.81 33.56 15.82
CA ARG A 305 -4.79 32.52 15.67
C ARG A 305 -5.40 31.14 15.39
N ALA A 306 -6.42 30.71 16.11
CA ALA A 306 -7.14 29.46 15.84
C ALA A 306 -7.73 29.45 14.41
N LYS A 307 -8.22 30.59 13.92
CA LYS A 307 -8.67 30.73 12.52
C LYS A 307 -7.52 30.50 11.54
N LYS A 308 -6.38 31.16 11.74
CA LYS A 308 -5.18 30.93 10.92
C LYS A 308 -4.71 29.48 10.93
N VAL A 309 -4.74 28.79 12.08
CA VAL A 309 -4.38 27.36 12.18
C VAL A 309 -5.33 26.48 11.37
N VAL A 310 -6.64 26.77 11.42
CA VAL A 310 -7.64 26.07 10.60
C VAL A 310 -7.43 26.34 9.11
N ASP A 311 -7.20 27.60 8.72
CA ASP A 311 -6.96 27.99 7.34
C ASP A 311 -5.67 27.37 6.79
N TRP A 312 -4.58 27.39 7.56
CA TRP A 312 -3.34 26.68 7.26
C TRP A 312 -3.58 25.18 7.02
N SER A 313 -4.29 24.51 7.94
CA SER A 313 -4.58 23.09 7.84
C SER A 313 -5.36 22.75 6.55
N GLN A 314 -6.36 23.57 6.20
CA GLN A 314 -7.14 23.41 4.97
C GLN A 314 -6.28 23.64 3.71
N ARG A 315 -5.39 24.64 3.72
CA ARG A 315 -4.47 24.92 2.61
C ARG A 315 -3.48 23.77 2.40
N VAL A 316 -2.93 23.21 3.48
CA VAL A 316 -2.04 22.03 3.44
C VAL A 316 -2.79 20.81 2.89
N GLU A 317 -4.02 20.56 3.37
CA GLU A 317 -4.84 19.46 2.87
C GLU A 317 -5.13 19.61 1.37
N LYS A 318 -5.51 20.82 0.93
CA LYS A 318 -5.74 21.12 -0.48
C LYS A 318 -4.48 20.88 -1.32
N ALA A 319 -3.32 21.37 -0.89
CA ALA A 319 -2.04 21.12 -1.58
C ALA A 319 -1.78 19.61 -1.73
N CYS A 320 -1.98 18.84 -0.66
CA CYS A 320 -1.79 17.39 -0.68
C CYS A 320 -2.75 16.68 -1.64
N GLN A 321 -4.01 17.12 -1.70
CA GLN A 321 -5.03 16.57 -2.61
C GLN A 321 -4.64 16.83 -4.07
N VAL A 322 -4.25 18.07 -4.41
CA VAL A 322 -3.81 18.45 -5.76
C VAL A 322 -2.62 17.62 -6.19
N PHE A 323 -1.62 17.50 -5.32
CA PHE A 323 -0.40 16.76 -5.61
C PHE A 323 -0.70 15.31 -6.02
N ARG A 324 -1.56 14.61 -5.26
CA ARG A 324 -1.97 13.22 -5.56
C ARG A 324 -2.78 13.12 -6.84
N ALA A 325 -3.74 14.02 -7.04
CA ALA A 325 -4.71 13.93 -8.14
C ALA A 325 -4.07 14.06 -9.54
N ILE A 326 -2.84 14.59 -9.63
CA ILE A 326 -2.06 14.72 -10.86
C ILE A 326 -1.67 13.34 -11.42
N THR A 327 -1.22 12.41 -10.58
CA THR A 327 -0.74 11.08 -11.02
C THR A 327 -1.71 9.95 -10.69
N ASP A 328 -2.60 10.15 -9.71
CA ASP A 328 -3.52 9.12 -9.22
C ASP A 328 -4.98 9.42 -9.51
N CYS A 329 -5.71 8.38 -9.89
CA CYS A 329 -7.16 8.39 -9.95
C CYS A 329 -7.71 7.93 -8.59
N ALA A 330 -8.20 8.86 -7.76
CA ALA A 330 -8.61 8.58 -6.38
C ALA A 330 -9.62 7.42 -6.27
N LEU A 331 -10.66 7.37 -7.12
CA LEU A 331 -11.65 6.29 -7.10
C LEU A 331 -11.03 4.92 -7.43
N LEU A 332 -10.10 4.89 -8.38
CA LEU A 332 -9.40 3.65 -8.78
C LEU A 332 -8.50 3.16 -7.63
N ARG A 333 -7.82 4.08 -6.94
CA ARG A 333 -6.99 3.77 -5.75
C ARG A 333 -7.82 3.29 -4.58
N THR A 334 -8.93 3.96 -4.28
CA THR A 334 -9.84 3.52 -3.21
C THR A 334 -10.34 2.10 -3.48
N TRP A 335 -10.67 1.76 -4.72
CA TRP A 335 -11.04 0.39 -5.09
C TRP A 335 -9.89 -0.60 -4.90
N GLU A 336 -8.69 -0.31 -5.44
CA GLU A 336 -7.50 -1.15 -5.28
C GLU A 336 -7.16 -1.42 -3.80
N TYR A 337 -7.20 -0.40 -2.95
CA TYR A 337 -6.88 -0.54 -1.52
C TYR A 337 -7.98 -1.24 -0.74
N THR A 338 -9.24 -1.14 -1.19
CA THR A 338 -10.32 -1.98 -0.67
C THR A 338 -10.06 -3.45 -1.03
N LEU A 339 -9.61 -3.75 -2.26
CA LEU A 339 -9.20 -5.11 -2.63
C LEU A 339 -8.04 -5.62 -1.77
N ALA A 340 -7.04 -4.77 -1.50
CA ALA A 340 -5.88 -5.13 -0.68
C ALA A 340 -6.26 -5.57 0.74
N SER A 341 -7.34 -5.01 1.30
CA SER A 341 -7.84 -5.39 2.64
C SER A 341 -8.39 -6.83 2.71
N PHE A 342 -8.66 -7.49 1.58
CA PHE A 342 -9.02 -8.92 1.57
C PHE A 342 -7.83 -9.86 1.82
N ALA A 343 -6.58 -9.35 1.81
CA ALA A 343 -5.39 -10.19 1.99
C ALA A 343 -5.10 -10.61 3.43
N ASP A 344 -5.69 -9.94 4.42
CA ASP A 344 -5.37 -10.13 5.84
C ASP A 344 -6.53 -10.77 6.62
N LEU A 345 -7.31 -11.63 5.97
CA LEU A 345 -8.29 -12.48 6.62
C LEU A 345 -7.60 -13.65 7.33
N LYS A 346 -6.75 -13.35 8.32
CA LYS A 346 -6.11 -14.36 9.16
C LYS A 346 -7.18 -15.15 9.89
N THR A 347 -7.25 -16.45 9.61
CA THR A 347 -8.14 -17.38 10.32
C THR A 347 -7.68 -17.66 11.75
N GLU A 348 -6.42 -17.36 12.09
CA GLU A 348 -5.84 -17.52 13.42
C GLU A 348 -5.62 -16.15 14.10
N PHE A 349 -6.31 -15.95 15.20
CA PHE A 349 -6.40 -14.66 15.88
C PHE A 349 -5.16 -14.30 16.72
N THR A 350 -4.40 -15.31 17.16
CA THR A 350 -3.09 -15.17 17.82
C THR A 350 -2.05 -14.42 16.99
N ARG A 351 -2.31 -14.18 15.70
CA ARG A 351 -1.43 -13.48 14.76
C ARG A 351 -1.79 -12.00 14.54
N TRP A 352 -2.83 -11.49 15.21
CA TRP A 352 -3.24 -10.09 15.10
C TRP A 352 -2.35 -9.20 15.97
N ASN A 353 -2.07 -7.99 15.48
CA ASN A 353 -1.30 -6.98 16.20
C ASN A 353 -1.97 -6.61 17.53
N LEU A 354 -3.31 -6.62 17.56
CA LEU A 354 -4.12 -6.42 18.75
C LEU A 354 -3.78 -7.42 19.87
N TYR A 355 -3.57 -8.69 19.56
CA TYR A 355 -3.27 -9.70 20.60
C TYR A 355 -1.93 -9.47 21.26
N ILE A 356 -0.94 -9.19 20.41
CA ILE A 356 0.41 -8.84 20.84
C ILE A 356 0.37 -7.62 21.75
N SER A 357 -0.40 -6.59 21.38
CA SER A 357 -0.48 -5.38 22.19
C SER A 357 -1.25 -5.56 23.50
N LEU A 358 -2.32 -6.35 23.53
CA LEU A 358 -3.12 -6.56 24.75
C LEU A 358 -2.40 -7.40 25.80
N GLY A 359 -1.56 -8.36 25.38
CA GLY A 359 -0.89 -9.28 26.28
C GLY A 359 -1.89 -10.17 27.03
N MET A 360 -2.54 -11.09 26.31
CA MET A 360 -3.66 -11.91 26.82
C MET A 360 -3.20 -13.10 27.67
N HIS A 361 -1.91 -13.43 27.68
CA HIS A 361 -1.37 -14.52 28.48
C HIS A 361 -0.94 -14.06 29.88
N PRO A 362 -1.04 -14.93 30.92
CA PRO A 362 -0.60 -14.60 32.27
C PRO A 362 0.89 -14.23 32.38
N GLU A 363 1.75 -14.77 31.51
CA GLU A 363 3.19 -14.49 31.54
C GLU A 363 3.55 -13.12 30.93
N GLU A 364 2.62 -12.46 30.23
CA GLU A 364 2.84 -11.20 29.53
C GLU A 364 2.68 -10.01 30.49
N LYS A 365 3.79 -9.62 31.11
CA LYS A 365 3.86 -8.50 32.06
C LYS A 365 3.25 -7.21 31.50
N GLY A 366 2.45 -6.54 32.31
CA GLY A 366 1.72 -5.32 31.96
C GLY A 366 0.58 -5.54 30.96
N GLY A 367 0.21 -6.80 30.70
CA GLY A 367 -0.89 -7.20 29.82
C GLY A 367 -2.21 -7.44 30.56
N ILE A 368 -3.26 -7.66 29.79
CA ILE A 368 -4.61 -8.00 30.31
C ILE A 368 -4.62 -9.39 30.95
N GLY A 369 -3.86 -10.35 30.41
CA GLY A 369 -3.76 -11.71 30.95
C GLY A 369 -3.20 -11.73 32.36
N GLU A 370 -2.05 -11.06 32.59
CA GLU A 370 -1.46 -10.90 33.92
C GLU A 370 -2.45 -10.20 34.88
N PHE A 371 -3.10 -9.13 34.43
CA PHE A 371 -4.09 -8.40 35.23
C PHE A 371 -5.24 -9.31 35.68
N LEU A 372 -5.90 -9.99 34.73
CA LEU A 372 -7.04 -10.86 35.01
C LEU A 372 -6.64 -12.02 35.93
N TYR A 373 -5.48 -12.64 35.67
CA TYR A 373 -4.97 -13.72 36.50
C TYR A 373 -4.75 -13.26 37.94
N ARG A 374 -4.11 -12.09 38.14
CA ARG A 374 -3.85 -11.54 39.47
C ARG A 374 -5.14 -11.21 40.23
N GLU A 375 -6.14 -10.64 39.57
CA GLU A 375 -7.42 -10.30 40.20
C GLU A 375 -8.21 -11.55 40.60
N ILE A 376 -8.25 -12.56 39.73
CA ILE A 376 -8.95 -13.83 39.98
C ILE A 376 -8.23 -14.64 41.07
N ASP A 377 -6.90 -14.70 41.02
CA ASP A 377 -6.09 -15.38 42.04
C ASP A 377 -6.24 -14.69 43.41
N GLY A 378 -6.28 -13.35 43.46
CA GLY A 378 -6.56 -12.61 44.68
C GLY A 378 -7.93 -12.95 45.30
N GLU A 379 -8.97 -13.06 44.48
CA GLU A 379 -10.31 -13.50 44.92
C GLU A 379 -10.32 -14.97 45.37
N LEU A 380 -9.56 -15.83 44.71
CA LEU A 380 -9.41 -17.24 45.09
C LEU A 380 -8.71 -17.37 46.45
N GLN A 381 -7.62 -16.64 46.66
CA GLN A 381 -6.91 -16.60 47.95
C GLN A 381 -7.81 -16.09 49.08
N ASN A 382 -8.59 -15.02 48.85
CA ASN A 382 -9.56 -14.52 49.83
C ASN A 382 -10.65 -15.55 50.14
N THR A 383 -11.14 -16.26 49.12
CA THR A 383 -12.12 -17.35 49.29
C THR A 383 -11.53 -18.50 50.11
N ASN A 384 -10.30 -18.93 49.82
CA ASN A 384 -9.60 -19.97 50.59
C ASN A 384 -9.39 -19.58 52.05
N GLN A 385 -9.00 -18.33 52.33
CA GLN A 385 -8.87 -17.83 53.71
C GLN A 385 -10.20 -17.85 54.47
N LYS A 386 -11.32 -17.51 53.81
CA LYS A 386 -12.67 -17.61 54.41
C LYS A 386 -13.07 -19.06 54.67
N ILE A 387 -12.76 -19.99 53.76
CA ILE A 387 -12.99 -21.43 53.95
C ILE A 387 -12.21 -21.93 55.16
N GLU A 388 -10.94 -21.54 55.32
CA GLU A 388 -10.13 -21.92 56.48
C GLU A 388 -10.65 -21.33 57.79
N ALA A 389 -11.10 -20.07 57.79
CA ALA A 389 -11.70 -19.44 58.96
C ALA A 389 -13.00 -20.14 59.38
N LEU A 390 -13.90 -20.39 58.43
CA LEU A 390 -15.16 -21.11 58.68
C LEU A 390 -14.93 -22.56 59.10
N SER A 391 -13.90 -23.22 58.55
CA SER A 391 -13.56 -24.59 58.95
C SER A 391 -13.12 -24.64 60.41
N ARG A 392 -12.29 -23.67 60.86
CA ARG A 392 -11.90 -23.54 62.27
C ARG A 392 -13.08 -23.24 63.19
N GLU A 393 -14.00 -22.37 62.77
CA GLU A 393 -15.21 -22.05 63.54
C GLU A 393 -16.16 -23.25 63.64
N MET A 394 -16.33 -23.98 62.54
CA MET A 394 -17.13 -25.20 62.50
C MET A 394 -16.54 -26.32 63.36
N GLU A 395 -15.21 -26.50 63.35
CA GLU A 395 -14.51 -27.43 64.26
C GLU A 395 -14.72 -27.08 65.73
N ALA A 396 -14.67 -25.79 66.08
CA ALA A 396 -14.95 -25.32 67.44
C ALA A 396 -16.40 -25.62 67.88
N CYS A 397 -17.38 -25.35 67.01
CA CYS A 397 -18.79 -25.69 67.25
C CYS A 397 -19.02 -27.21 67.36
N GLN A 398 -18.36 -28.01 66.52
CA GLN A 398 -18.42 -29.48 66.61
C GLN A 398 -17.81 -30.01 67.91
N GLY A 399 -16.70 -29.44 68.38
CA GLY A 399 -16.12 -29.76 69.68
C GLY A 399 -17.07 -29.42 70.84
N SER A 400 -17.79 -28.30 70.75
CA SER A 400 -18.82 -27.91 71.73
C SER A 400 -20.02 -28.86 71.73
N LEU A 401 -20.48 -29.31 70.57
CA LEU A 401 -21.53 -30.34 70.44
C LEU A 401 -21.14 -31.65 71.10
N GLN A 402 -19.92 -32.13 70.87
CA GLN A 402 -19.41 -33.34 71.52
C GLN A 402 -19.35 -33.18 73.05
N ALA A 403 -18.94 -32.02 73.55
CA ALA A 403 -18.95 -31.74 74.98
C ALA A 403 -20.38 -31.73 75.57
N LEU A 404 -21.34 -31.13 74.86
CA LEU A 404 -22.76 -31.13 75.22
C LEU A 404 -23.37 -32.55 75.23
N GLU A 405 -22.97 -33.41 74.29
CA GLU A 405 -23.39 -34.82 74.24
C GLU A 405 -22.87 -35.62 75.45
N VAL A 406 -21.61 -35.43 75.82
CA VAL A 406 -21.02 -36.05 77.02
C VAL A 406 -21.73 -35.55 78.30
N MET A 407 -22.03 -34.25 78.39
CA MET A 407 -22.79 -33.69 79.52
C MET A 407 -24.23 -34.19 79.59
N PHE A 408 -24.88 -34.38 78.43
CA PHE A 408 -26.23 -34.94 78.35
C PHE A 408 -26.28 -36.38 78.89
N GLN A 409 -25.27 -37.20 78.59
CA GLN A 409 -25.15 -38.59 79.09
C GLN A 409 -24.97 -38.65 80.62
N GLY A 410 -24.36 -37.64 81.24
CA GLY A 410 -24.12 -37.55 82.69
C GLY A 410 -25.22 -36.87 83.52
N ALA A 411 -26.27 -36.30 82.90
CA ALA A 411 -27.27 -35.49 83.60
C ALA A 411 -28.35 -36.32 84.32
N MET A 412 -28.55 -36.07 85.63
CA MET A 412 -29.45 -36.83 86.51
C MET A 412 -30.85 -36.19 86.71
N GLY A 413 -31.07 -34.95 86.23
CA GLY A 413 -32.33 -34.19 86.42
C GLY A 413 -33.03 -33.77 85.11
N ALA A 414 -34.37 -33.78 85.11
CA ALA A 414 -35.20 -33.50 83.92
C ALA A 414 -35.04 -32.06 83.38
N THR A 415 -34.93 -31.07 84.27
CA THR A 415 -34.76 -29.65 83.89
C THR A 415 -33.42 -29.41 83.20
N GLN A 416 -32.35 -30.03 83.73
CA GLN A 416 -30.99 -29.90 83.20
C GLN A 416 -30.84 -30.59 81.83
N ARG A 417 -31.47 -31.76 81.63
CA ARG A 417 -31.50 -32.43 80.31
C ARG A 417 -32.21 -31.61 79.24
N ASN A 418 -33.31 -30.94 79.57
CA ASN A 418 -34.03 -30.10 78.62
C ASN A 418 -33.22 -28.86 78.21
N GLN A 419 -32.46 -28.28 79.15
CA GLN A 419 -31.59 -27.13 78.90
C GLN A 419 -30.43 -27.51 77.97
N ILE A 420 -29.72 -28.61 78.27
CA ILE A 420 -28.65 -29.15 77.41
C ILE A 420 -29.18 -29.51 76.02
N LYS A 421 -30.39 -30.09 75.93
CA LYS A 421 -31.02 -30.43 74.65
C LYS A 421 -31.32 -29.19 73.80
N SER A 422 -31.78 -28.09 74.42
CA SER A 422 -32.04 -26.82 73.73
C SER A 422 -30.75 -26.17 73.21
N GLU A 423 -29.67 -26.23 73.98
CA GLU A 423 -28.36 -25.71 73.58
C GLU A 423 -27.72 -26.55 72.48
N TRP A 424 -27.80 -27.88 72.58
CA TRP A 424 -27.37 -28.81 71.53
C TRP A 424 -28.11 -28.57 70.22
N MET A 425 -29.43 -28.35 70.26
CA MET A 425 -30.24 -28.09 69.07
C MET A 425 -29.84 -26.77 68.39
N THR A 426 -29.55 -25.72 69.17
CA THR A 426 -29.04 -24.45 68.67
C THR A 426 -27.66 -24.60 68.01
N GLN A 427 -26.73 -25.31 68.65
CA GLN A 427 -25.39 -25.55 68.11
C GLN A 427 -25.39 -26.46 66.88
N SER A 428 -26.30 -27.45 66.83
CA SER A 428 -26.47 -28.33 65.68
C SER A 428 -26.93 -27.55 64.45
N LEU A 429 -27.91 -26.65 64.62
CA LEU A 429 -28.35 -25.73 63.56
C LEU A 429 -27.22 -24.79 63.11
N ALA A 430 -26.38 -24.33 64.04
CA ALA A 430 -25.21 -23.50 63.71
C ALA A 430 -24.19 -24.26 62.85
N VAL A 431 -23.86 -25.51 63.21
CA VAL A 431 -22.95 -26.35 62.40
C VAL A 431 -23.53 -26.65 61.02
N GLU A 432 -24.83 -26.94 60.92
CA GLU A 432 -25.49 -27.16 59.63
C GLU A 432 -25.43 -25.91 58.74
N SER A 433 -25.71 -24.73 59.33
CA SER A 433 -25.58 -23.44 58.64
C SER A 433 -24.16 -23.16 58.18
N LEU A 434 -23.15 -23.35 59.05
CA LEU A 434 -21.74 -23.16 58.71
C LEU A 434 -21.28 -24.13 57.62
N GLY A 435 -21.73 -25.39 57.68
CA GLY A 435 -21.47 -26.39 56.65
C GLY A 435 -22.03 -25.99 55.28
N LYS A 436 -23.25 -25.44 55.26
CA LYS A 436 -23.86 -24.90 54.04
C LYS A 436 -23.05 -23.72 53.47
N PHE A 437 -22.71 -22.72 54.29
CA PHE A 437 -21.89 -21.58 53.87
C PHE A 437 -20.51 -22.01 53.37
N ARG A 438 -19.89 -23.00 54.01
CA ARG A 438 -18.61 -23.57 53.56
C ARG A 438 -18.77 -24.24 52.20
N GLY A 439 -19.84 -25.01 51.99
CA GLY A 439 -20.14 -25.64 50.70
C GLY A 439 -20.30 -24.63 49.56
N GLU A 440 -20.97 -23.51 49.83
CA GLU A 440 -21.11 -22.39 48.88
C GLU A 440 -19.75 -21.77 48.53
N LEU A 441 -18.88 -21.55 49.52
CA LEU A 441 -17.53 -21.00 49.29
C LEU A 441 -16.59 -21.97 48.56
N VAL A 442 -16.65 -23.28 48.86
CA VAL A 442 -15.87 -24.29 48.12
C VAL A 442 -16.29 -24.30 46.65
N SER A 443 -17.60 -24.30 46.38
CA SER A 443 -18.14 -24.20 45.02
C SER A 443 -17.70 -22.91 44.33
N ARG A 444 -17.63 -21.79 45.06
CA ARG A 444 -17.10 -20.52 44.56
C ARG A 444 -15.61 -20.63 44.21
N GLY A 445 -14.80 -21.25 45.05
CA GLY A 445 -13.37 -21.48 44.81
C GLY A 445 -13.11 -22.30 43.56
N GLU A 446 -13.83 -23.40 43.37
CA GLU A 446 -13.74 -24.23 42.16
C GLU A 446 -14.13 -23.47 40.88
N ALA A 447 -15.14 -22.60 40.96
CA ALA A 447 -15.55 -21.75 39.85
C ALA A 447 -14.45 -20.74 39.48
N LEU A 448 -13.80 -20.11 40.47
CA LEU A 448 -12.69 -19.17 40.25
C LEU A 448 -11.49 -19.81 39.54
N THR A 449 -11.22 -21.09 39.77
CA THR A 449 -10.09 -21.79 39.10
C THR A 449 -10.29 -21.94 37.59
N ARG A 450 -11.55 -21.99 37.12
CA ARG A 450 -11.88 -22.20 35.70
C ARG A 450 -12.26 -20.92 34.97
N VAL A 451 -12.67 -19.87 35.70
CA VAL A 451 -13.23 -18.65 35.11
C VAL A 451 -12.21 -17.90 34.25
N PHE A 452 -10.92 -17.91 34.60
CA PHE A 452 -9.88 -17.25 33.81
C PHE A 452 -9.85 -17.77 32.36
N SER A 453 -9.64 -19.07 32.18
CA SER A 453 -9.56 -19.68 30.84
C SER A 453 -10.84 -19.47 30.04
N SER A 454 -12.00 -19.58 30.71
CA SER A 454 -13.30 -19.34 30.09
C SER A 454 -13.47 -17.89 29.62
N LEU A 455 -13.07 -16.91 30.43
CA LEU A 455 -13.15 -15.49 30.05
C LEU A 455 -12.22 -15.17 28.88
N ILE A 456 -10.99 -15.70 28.88
CA ILE A 456 -10.05 -15.49 27.76
C ILE A 456 -10.64 -16.02 26.45
N GLU A 457 -11.21 -17.24 26.46
CA GLU A 457 -11.83 -17.82 25.27
C GLU A 457 -13.04 -17.01 24.79
N GLN A 458 -13.87 -16.50 25.70
CA GLN A 458 -15.02 -15.66 25.34
C GLN A 458 -14.60 -14.29 24.80
N TYR A 459 -13.60 -13.64 25.40
CA TYR A 459 -13.03 -12.41 24.86
C TYR A 459 -12.43 -12.64 23.48
N ASP A 460 -11.83 -13.81 23.24
CA ASP A 460 -11.26 -14.19 21.95
C ASP A 460 -12.28 -14.20 20.83
N GLN A 461 -13.42 -14.85 21.08
CA GLN A 461 -14.53 -14.88 20.13
C GLN A 461 -15.09 -13.48 19.88
N LYS A 462 -15.26 -12.69 20.95
CA LYS A 462 -15.85 -11.35 20.85
C LYS A 462 -14.95 -10.34 20.17
N MET A 463 -13.64 -10.37 20.41
CA MET A 463 -12.71 -9.42 19.77
C MET A 463 -12.74 -9.55 18.23
N GLN A 464 -12.97 -10.73 17.66
CA GLN A 464 -13.14 -10.91 16.20
C GLN A 464 -14.38 -10.19 15.64
N GLU A 465 -15.43 -10.08 16.44
CA GLU A 465 -16.67 -9.36 16.10
C GLU A 465 -16.50 -7.84 16.18
N TYR A 466 -15.56 -7.37 16.99
CA TYR A 466 -15.37 -5.95 17.32
C TYR A 466 -14.14 -5.30 16.68
N PHE A 467 -13.15 -6.06 16.23
CA PHE A 467 -11.94 -5.53 15.62
C PHE A 467 -11.65 -6.18 14.27
N GLN A 468 -10.91 -5.47 13.41
CA GLN A 468 -10.34 -6.01 12.17
C GLN A 468 -9.11 -5.22 11.73
N GLU A 469 -8.21 -5.89 11.04
CA GLU A 469 -7.06 -5.26 10.38
C GLU A 469 -7.44 -4.97 8.92
N LEU A 470 -7.21 -3.75 8.46
CA LEU A 470 -7.45 -3.33 7.08
C LEU A 470 -6.18 -2.75 6.48
N PHE A 471 -6.02 -2.87 5.17
CA PHE A 471 -4.89 -2.26 4.47
C PHE A 471 -4.97 -0.74 4.56
N ASP A 472 -3.84 -0.10 4.90
CA ASP A 472 -3.72 1.35 4.92
C ASP A 472 -2.46 1.79 4.14
N PRO A 473 -2.63 2.42 2.98
CA PRO A 473 -1.51 2.86 2.14
C PRO A 473 -0.62 3.93 2.80
N ALA A 474 -1.10 4.66 3.81
CA ALA A 474 -0.31 5.67 4.50
C ALA A 474 0.82 5.07 5.33
N ILE A 475 0.64 3.84 5.84
CA ILE A 475 1.63 3.16 6.68
C ILE A 475 2.77 2.60 5.82
N SER A 476 2.48 2.05 4.64
CA SER A 476 3.50 1.53 3.70
C SER A 476 4.48 2.58 3.17
N ALA A 477 4.09 3.86 3.13
CA ALA A 477 4.79 4.88 2.35
C ALA A 477 5.93 5.60 3.08
N GLU A 478 6.14 5.37 4.38
CA GLU A 478 7.21 6.03 5.15
C GLU A 478 8.62 5.51 4.82
N GLU A 479 8.73 4.32 4.23
CA GLU A 479 10.01 3.63 3.99
C GLU A 479 10.34 3.39 2.50
N ALA A 480 9.45 3.77 1.58
CA ALA A 480 9.66 3.51 0.15
C ALA A 480 10.71 4.47 -0.44
N GLU A 481 11.94 3.99 -0.61
CA GLU A 481 12.91 4.60 -1.52
C GLU A 481 12.47 4.39 -2.99
N ILE A 482 13.14 5.10 -3.91
CA ILE A 482 12.69 5.47 -5.26
C ILE A 482 12.14 4.31 -6.11
N ILE A 483 12.53 3.05 -5.89
CA ILE A 483 11.97 1.86 -6.55
C ILE A 483 12.23 0.63 -5.66
N ASP A 484 11.52 0.47 -4.55
CA ASP A 484 11.68 -0.69 -3.66
C ASP A 484 10.35 -1.39 -3.34
N ASP A 485 10.41 -2.71 -3.14
CA ASP A 485 9.30 -3.56 -2.70
C ASP A 485 8.93 -3.22 -1.25
N SER A 486 8.22 -2.11 -1.06
CA SER A 486 7.68 -1.76 0.25
C SER A 486 6.63 -2.78 0.69
N ALA A 487 6.71 -3.21 1.95
CA ALA A 487 5.72 -4.11 2.52
C ALA A 487 4.38 -3.39 2.80
N ALA A 488 3.30 -4.16 2.92
CA ALA A 488 1.96 -3.62 3.11
C ALA A 488 1.72 -3.16 4.55
N GLY A 489 1.14 -1.97 4.68
CA GLY A 489 0.71 -1.39 5.94
C GLY A 489 -0.70 -1.83 6.28
N PHE A 490 -0.92 -2.23 7.52
CA PHE A 490 -2.21 -2.62 8.05
C PHE A 490 -2.53 -1.80 9.29
N ARG A 491 -3.80 -1.41 9.41
CA ARG A 491 -4.35 -0.63 10.53
C ARG A 491 -5.52 -1.34 11.16
N LEU A 492 -5.57 -1.29 12.48
CA LEU A 492 -6.67 -1.80 13.28
C LEU A 492 -7.88 -0.87 13.15
N VAL A 493 -9.05 -1.46 12.92
CA VAL A 493 -10.34 -0.79 12.94
C VAL A 493 -11.24 -1.38 14.01
N TYR A 494 -12.04 -0.52 14.63
CA TYR A 494 -13.05 -0.88 15.59
C TYR A 494 -14.43 -0.91 14.92
N LYS A 495 -15.13 -2.03 15.07
CA LYS A 495 -16.40 -2.36 14.42
C LYS A 495 -17.63 -1.94 15.22
N HIS A 496 -17.47 -1.60 16.51
CA HIS A 496 -18.60 -1.29 17.41
C HIS A 496 -19.64 -2.42 17.51
N GLY A 497 -19.24 -3.67 17.26
CA GLY A 497 -20.14 -4.83 17.18
C GLY A 497 -21.05 -4.85 15.95
N ARG A 498 -20.80 -4.00 14.94
CA ARG A 498 -21.66 -3.84 13.76
C ARG A 498 -21.15 -4.66 12.58
N LYS A 499 -22.06 -5.34 11.88
CA LYS A 499 -21.76 -6.07 10.62
C LYS A 499 -21.57 -5.15 9.42
N ASP A 500 -22.12 -3.94 9.48
CA ASP A 500 -22.00 -2.94 8.42
C ASP A 500 -20.64 -2.24 8.51
N ALA A 501 -19.77 -2.52 7.54
CA ALA A 501 -18.40 -2.02 7.53
C ALA A 501 -18.33 -0.51 7.32
N SER A 502 -19.32 0.10 6.66
CA SER A 502 -19.36 1.56 6.42
C SER A 502 -19.31 2.40 7.70
N GLN A 503 -19.59 1.79 8.85
CA GLN A 503 -19.67 2.43 10.17
C GLN A 503 -18.44 2.14 11.05
N TRP A 504 -17.47 1.36 10.55
CA TRP A 504 -16.26 1.03 11.28
C TRP A 504 -15.32 2.24 11.37
N THR A 505 -14.57 2.33 12.47
CA THR A 505 -13.67 3.44 12.75
C THR A 505 -12.23 2.98 12.80
N ALA A 506 -11.36 3.58 11.99
CA ALA A 506 -9.93 3.33 12.07
C ALA A 506 -9.34 3.89 13.37
N ILE A 507 -8.37 3.17 13.92
CA ILE A 507 -7.62 3.59 15.11
C ILE A 507 -6.29 4.17 14.62
N GLU A 508 -6.11 5.47 14.81
CA GLU A 508 -4.96 6.23 14.28
C GLU A 508 -3.99 6.66 15.38
N ASN A 509 -4.42 6.64 16.64
CA ASN A 509 -3.63 7.11 17.77
C ASN A 509 -3.97 6.39 19.09
N ALA A 510 -3.17 6.68 20.12
CA ALA A 510 -3.28 6.10 21.44
C ALA A 510 -4.64 6.34 22.10
N ASP A 511 -5.19 7.55 21.99
CA ASP A 511 -6.45 7.90 22.63
C ASP A 511 -7.60 7.08 22.03
N GLN A 512 -7.67 7.00 20.70
CA GLN A 512 -8.64 6.18 19.98
C GLN A 512 -8.49 4.68 20.30
N TYR A 513 -7.27 4.20 20.49
CA TYR A 513 -7.01 2.81 20.87
C TYR A 513 -7.59 2.51 22.27
N ILE A 514 -7.29 3.35 23.27
CA ILE A 514 -7.82 3.19 24.63
C ILE A 514 -9.34 3.36 24.67
N ASP A 515 -9.88 4.34 23.95
CA ASP A 515 -11.34 4.56 23.88
C ASP A 515 -12.06 3.35 23.25
N SER A 516 -11.50 2.76 22.20
CA SER A 516 -12.06 1.56 21.54
C SER A 516 -12.03 0.35 22.47
N LEU A 517 -10.95 0.17 23.24
CA LEU A 517 -10.86 -0.91 24.23
C LEU A 517 -11.83 -0.70 25.39
N ARG A 518 -11.98 0.53 25.88
CA ARG A 518 -12.98 0.86 26.92
C ARG A 518 -14.38 0.48 26.46
N ASP A 519 -14.76 0.93 25.26
CA ASP A 519 -16.09 0.68 24.70
C ASP A 519 -16.34 -0.82 24.49
N PHE A 520 -15.33 -1.54 23.98
CA PHE A 520 -15.35 -2.99 23.85
C PHE A 520 -15.65 -3.70 25.17
N PHE A 521 -14.83 -3.45 26.21
CA PHE A 521 -14.98 -4.16 27.48
C PHE A 521 -16.27 -3.81 28.21
N SER A 522 -16.76 -2.56 28.08
CA SER A 522 -18.05 -2.18 28.65
C SER A 522 -19.24 -2.81 27.91
N THR A 523 -19.13 -3.01 26.60
CA THR A 523 -20.22 -3.53 25.78
C THR A 523 -20.34 -5.05 25.90
N VAL A 524 -19.19 -5.74 25.84
CA VAL A 524 -19.14 -7.21 25.85
C VAL A 524 -19.49 -7.81 27.21
N GLU A 525 -19.37 -7.06 28.32
CA GLU A 525 -19.71 -7.53 29.67
C GLU A 525 -21.08 -8.25 29.73
N ARG A 526 -22.07 -7.77 28.97
CA ARG A 526 -23.43 -8.32 28.97
C ARG A 526 -23.55 -9.70 28.34
N ASP A 527 -22.63 -10.01 27.42
CA ASP A 527 -22.62 -11.23 26.62
C ASP A 527 -21.71 -12.30 27.22
N LEU A 528 -20.93 -11.97 28.26
CA LEU A 528 -20.04 -12.92 28.91
C LEU A 528 -20.80 -13.80 29.90
N GLU A 529 -20.53 -15.09 29.84
CA GLU A 529 -21.04 -16.09 30.76
C GLU A 529 -20.04 -16.33 31.88
N VAL A 530 -20.54 -16.30 33.12
CA VAL A 530 -19.80 -16.67 34.32
C VAL A 530 -20.61 -17.70 35.11
N PRO A 531 -19.95 -18.64 35.82
CA PRO A 531 -20.64 -19.58 36.70
C PRO A 531 -21.61 -18.87 37.65
N GLU A 532 -22.83 -19.39 37.81
CA GLU A 532 -23.88 -18.76 38.63
C GLU A 532 -23.41 -18.46 40.06
N VAL A 533 -22.55 -19.33 40.63
CA VAL A 533 -21.98 -19.19 41.98
C VAL A 533 -21.11 -17.93 42.14
N LEU A 534 -20.54 -17.40 41.06
CA LEU A 534 -19.77 -16.14 41.10
C LEU A 534 -20.68 -14.91 41.08
N GLY A 535 -21.84 -15.02 40.43
CA GLY A 535 -22.78 -13.92 40.20
C GLY A 535 -22.29 -12.90 39.19
N ARG A 536 -23.21 -12.07 38.65
CA ARG A 536 -22.86 -10.99 37.71
C ARG A 536 -22.04 -9.87 38.35
N GLU A 537 -22.21 -9.64 39.65
CA GLU A 537 -21.47 -8.61 40.39
C GLU A 537 -19.95 -8.83 40.34
N PHE A 538 -19.51 -10.09 40.32
CA PHE A 538 -18.10 -10.44 40.13
C PHE A 538 -17.58 -9.93 38.79
N LEU A 539 -18.34 -10.19 37.71
CA LEU A 539 -17.97 -9.77 36.37
C LEU A 539 -17.97 -8.23 36.24
N THR A 540 -19.01 -7.56 36.74
CA THR A 540 -19.09 -6.08 36.71
C THR A 540 -17.93 -5.44 37.49
N GLY A 541 -17.58 -6.00 38.66
CA GLY A 541 -16.43 -5.56 39.44
C GLY A 541 -15.11 -5.75 38.69
N LEU A 542 -14.93 -6.90 38.04
CA LEU A 542 -13.73 -7.22 37.25
C LEU A 542 -13.61 -6.31 36.02
N SER A 543 -14.69 -6.15 35.25
CA SER A 543 -14.75 -5.27 34.07
C SER A 543 -14.45 -3.82 34.42
N THR A 544 -14.99 -3.31 35.54
CA THR A 544 -14.71 -1.94 36.01
C THR A 544 -13.22 -1.75 36.30
N ARG A 545 -12.59 -2.69 37.01
CA ARG A 545 -11.15 -2.60 37.32
C ARG A 545 -10.28 -2.79 36.08
N MET A 546 -10.71 -3.61 35.12
CA MET A 546 -10.04 -3.78 33.84
C MET A 546 -10.07 -2.49 33.01
N ILE A 547 -11.23 -1.81 32.93
CA ILE A 547 -11.35 -0.50 32.25
C ILE A 547 -10.44 0.54 32.90
N GLN A 548 -10.38 0.58 34.24
CA GLN A 548 -9.45 1.47 34.95
C GLN A 548 -7.99 1.11 34.70
N PHE A 549 -7.67 -0.18 34.54
CA PHE A 549 -6.33 -0.66 34.25
C PHE A 549 -5.85 -0.22 32.86
N ILE A 550 -6.66 -0.42 31.81
CA ILE A 550 -6.28 -0.05 30.43
C ILE A 550 -6.09 1.46 30.24
N GLN A 551 -6.75 2.28 31.06
CA GLN A 551 -6.62 3.74 31.03
C GLN A 551 -5.30 4.24 31.65
N LYS A 552 -4.55 3.38 32.36
CA LYS A 552 -3.26 3.79 32.95
C LYS A 552 -2.21 3.93 31.85
N PRO A 553 -1.38 5.00 31.87
CA PRO A 553 -0.26 5.15 30.93
C PRO A 553 0.68 3.95 30.89
N ALA A 554 0.85 3.26 32.03
CA ALA A 554 1.67 2.06 32.13
C ALA A 554 1.20 0.91 31.22
N PHE A 555 -0.12 0.74 31.01
CA PHE A 555 -0.66 -0.26 30.10
C PHE A 555 -0.30 0.06 28.65
N LEU A 556 -0.43 1.32 28.25
CA LEU A 556 -0.09 1.77 26.90
C LEU A 556 1.40 1.61 26.62
N THR A 557 2.28 2.03 27.54
CA THR A 557 3.73 1.83 27.43
C THR A 557 4.07 0.36 27.23
N SER A 558 3.50 -0.52 28.05
CA SER A 558 3.70 -1.95 27.97
C SER A 558 3.17 -2.56 26.65
N SER A 559 2.06 -2.03 26.12
CA SER A 559 1.50 -2.42 24.82
C SER A 559 2.45 -2.08 23.67
N PHE A 560 3.07 -0.90 23.70
CA PHE A 560 4.10 -0.50 22.73
C PHE A 560 5.35 -1.38 22.82
N GLU A 561 5.80 -1.71 24.03
CA GLU A 561 6.95 -2.60 24.24
C GLU A 561 6.71 -3.99 23.64
N ARG A 562 5.52 -4.59 23.86
CA ARG A 562 5.14 -5.87 23.26
C ARG A 562 5.06 -5.81 21.74
N ALA A 563 4.45 -4.75 21.21
CA ALA A 563 4.36 -4.52 19.76
C ALA A 563 5.76 -4.43 19.14
N LYS A 564 6.65 -3.61 19.72
CA LYS A 564 8.03 -3.44 19.27
C LYS A 564 8.86 -4.73 19.35
N ALA A 565 8.65 -5.54 20.40
CA ALA A 565 9.31 -6.85 20.53
C ALA A 565 8.96 -7.82 19.37
N LYS A 566 7.82 -7.60 18.70
CA LYS A 566 7.40 -8.32 17.50
C LYS A 566 7.61 -7.53 16.21
N GLN A 567 8.49 -6.52 16.23
CA GLN A 567 8.81 -5.65 15.09
C GLN A 567 7.59 -4.91 14.51
N ARG A 568 6.63 -4.55 15.37
CA ARG A 568 5.45 -3.75 15.01
C ARG A 568 5.73 -2.27 15.29
N ARG A 569 5.06 -1.38 14.55
CA ARG A 569 5.22 0.08 14.72
C ARG A 569 4.45 0.57 15.95
N SER A 570 3.20 0.15 16.09
CA SER A 570 2.34 0.49 17.23
C SER A 570 1.36 -0.66 17.55
N PRO A 571 0.56 -0.54 18.63
CA PRO A 571 -0.55 -1.46 18.91
C PRO A 571 -1.65 -1.52 17.85
N TRP A 572 -1.81 -0.48 17.02
CA TRP A 572 -2.89 -0.37 16.04
C TRP A 572 -2.42 -0.35 14.59
N ASP A 573 -1.10 -0.36 14.34
CA ASP A 573 -0.57 -0.47 12.98
C ASP A 573 0.75 -1.23 12.89
N TYR A 574 0.95 -1.83 11.72
CA TYR A 574 2.14 -2.60 11.39
C TYR A 574 2.33 -2.76 9.89
N VAL A 575 3.50 -3.28 9.52
CA VAL A 575 3.84 -3.64 8.14
C VAL A 575 4.02 -5.16 8.03
N SER A 576 3.47 -5.78 6.98
CA SER A 576 3.62 -7.20 6.66
C SER A 576 3.49 -7.49 5.15
N GLY A 577 3.91 -8.69 4.74
CA GLY A 577 3.60 -9.20 3.40
C GLY A 577 2.15 -9.70 3.34
N GLY A 578 1.32 -9.10 2.50
CA GLY A 578 0.00 -9.65 2.19
C GLY A 578 0.13 -10.94 1.36
N THR A 579 -0.77 -11.90 1.57
CA THR A 579 -0.74 -13.17 0.83
C THR A 579 -1.70 -13.13 -0.36
N LEU A 580 -1.17 -13.26 -1.58
CA LEU A 580 -1.95 -13.25 -2.82
C LEU A 580 -3.07 -14.30 -2.81
N GLN A 581 -2.80 -15.52 -2.35
CA GLN A 581 -3.80 -16.58 -2.29
C GLN A 581 -4.93 -16.28 -1.31
N ILE A 582 -4.64 -15.68 -0.15
CA ILE A 582 -5.68 -15.32 0.84
C ILE A 582 -6.58 -14.24 0.24
N LEU A 583 -5.99 -13.22 -0.41
CA LEU A 583 -6.75 -12.20 -1.12
C LEU A 583 -7.66 -12.82 -2.17
N LEU A 584 -7.11 -13.64 -3.06
CA LEU A 584 -7.87 -14.22 -4.16
C LEU A 584 -8.97 -15.15 -3.64
N ALA A 585 -8.67 -16.04 -2.69
CA ALA A 585 -9.66 -16.93 -2.10
C ALA A 585 -10.82 -16.14 -1.49
N SER A 586 -10.48 -15.07 -0.77
CA SER A 586 -11.47 -14.23 -0.11
C SER A 586 -12.31 -13.41 -1.08
N TYR A 587 -11.67 -12.84 -2.11
CA TYR A 587 -12.33 -12.00 -3.10
C TYR A 587 -13.20 -12.81 -4.08
N SER A 588 -12.75 -14.01 -4.44
CA SER A 588 -13.44 -14.93 -5.36
C SER A 588 -14.42 -15.88 -4.67
N ASN A 589 -14.60 -15.77 -3.34
CA ASN A 589 -15.43 -16.68 -2.53
C ASN A 589 -15.00 -18.16 -2.65
N ARG A 590 -13.74 -18.41 -2.95
CA ARG A 590 -13.23 -19.76 -3.22
C ARG A 590 -12.80 -20.45 -1.93
N GLN A 591 -13.26 -21.68 -1.76
CA GLN A 591 -12.91 -22.53 -0.60
C GLN A 591 -11.80 -23.54 -0.89
N ARG A 592 -11.63 -23.91 -2.17
CA ARG A 592 -10.62 -24.89 -2.59
C ARG A 592 -9.28 -24.18 -2.81
N PRO A 593 -8.14 -24.81 -2.48
CA PRO A 593 -6.84 -24.30 -2.88
C PRO A 593 -6.76 -24.03 -4.39
N PHE A 594 -5.92 -23.06 -4.77
CA PHE A 594 -5.61 -22.81 -6.17
C PHE A 594 -4.68 -23.90 -6.70
N THR A 595 -4.75 -24.14 -7.99
CA THR A 595 -3.81 -25.01 -8.70
C THR A 595 -2.51 -24.23 -8.89
N GLU A 596 -1.44 -24.69 -8.25
CA GLU A 596 -0.16 -24.00 -8.16
C GLU A 596 0.99 -24.79 -8.79
N ALA A 597 1.91 -24.08 -9.45
CA ALA A 597 3.24 -24.58 -9.77
C ALA A 597 4.27 -23.81 -8.94
N LYS A 598 5.24 -24.53 -8.35
CA LYS A 598 6.18 -23.97 -7.38
C LYS A 598 7.63 -24.32 -7.70
N ILE A 599 8.55 -23.42 -7.37
CA ILE A 599 10.00 -23.66 -7.44
C ILE A 599 10.77 -22.88 -6.38
N CYS A 600 11.84 -23.46 -5.83
CA CYS A 600 12.86 -22.75 -5.05
C CYS A 600 14.14 -22.67 -5.89
N PRO A 601 14.31 -21.65 -6.74
CA PRO A 601 15.37 -21.65 -7.73
C PRO A 601 16.74 -21.46 -7.07
N GLY A 602 17.68 -22.35 -7.38
CA GLY A 602 19.08 -22.24 -7.00
C GLY A 602 19.88 -21.26 -7.86
N SER A 603 19.31 -20.78 -8.98
CA SER A 603 19.92 -19.80 -9.89
C SER A 603 18.88 -19.13 -10.80
N SER A 604 19.24 -18.01 -11.43
CA SER A 604 18.42 -17.37 -12.48
C SER A 604 18.10 -18.31 -13.65
N ALA A 605 19.03 -19.20 -14.00
CA ALA A 605 18.87 -20.14 -15.11
C ALA A 605 17.81 -21.21 -14.80
N GLU A 606 17.79 -21.70 -13.56
CA GLU A 606 16.78 -22.65 -13.10
C GLU A 606 15.38 -22.03 -13.10
N LEU A 607 15.26 -20.77 -12.65
CA LEU A 607 13.99 -20.04 -12.71
C LEU A 607 13.52 -19.81 -14.15
N LEU A 608 14.42 -19.46 -15.07
CA LEU A 608 14.09 -19.29 -16.49
C LEU A 608 13.59 -20.61 -17.11
N ASP A 609 14.28 -21.73 -16.87
CA ASP A 609 13.86 -23.06 -17.37
C ASP A 609 12.48 -23.47 -16.84
N PHE A 610 12.21 -23.19 -15.56
CA PHE A 610 10.88 -23.40 -14.97
C PHE A 610 9.81 -22.58 -15.68
N LEU A 611 10.07 -21.29 -15.94
CA LEU A 611 9.11 -20.40 -16.60
C LEU A 611 8.86 -20.78 -18.06
N GLN A 612 9.88 -21.28 -18.78
CA GLN A 612 9.73 -21.75 -20.15
C GLN A 612 8.84 -22.98 -20.28
N LYS A 613 8.69 -23.77 -19.21
CA LYS A 613 7.79 -24.95 -19.17
C LYS A 613 6.32 -24.57 -18.96
N VAL A 614 6.03 -23.32 -18.61
CA VAL A 614 4.65 -22.84 -18.39
C VAL A 614 3.91 -22.74 -19.73
N LYS A 615 2.65 -23.17 -19.74
CA LYS A 615 1.81 -23.16 -20.94
C LYS A 615 1.57 -21.72 -21.42
N LYS A 616 1.89 -21.48 -22.70
CA LYS A 616 1.66 -20.22 -23.41
C LYS A 616 0.16 -19.98 -23.70
N GLY A 617 -0.24 -18.71 -23.78
CA GLY A 617 -1.54 -18.27 -24.29
C GLY A 617 -2.44 -17.42 -23.37
N ARG A 618 -2.17 -17.32 -22.06
CA ARG A 618 -2.91 -16.44 -21.14
C ARG A 618 -2.00 -15.82 -20.08
N ALA A 619 -2.35 -14.62 -19.63
CA ALA A 619 -1.73 -13.99 -18.47
C ALA A 619 -2.07 -14.79 -17.20
N LEU A 620 -1.06 -15.02 -16.36
CA LEU A 620 -1.17 -15.75 -15.10
C LEU A 620 -0.77 -14.84 -13.93
N LEU A 621 -1.23 -15.15 -12.73
CA LEU A 621 -0.74 -14.52 -11.51
C LEU A 621 0.45 -15.31 -10.96
N MET A 622 1.50 -14.59 -10.58
CA MET A 622 2.74 -15.17 -10.04
C MET A 622 3.25 -14.32 -8.88
N HIS A 623 3.87 -14.95 -7.90
CA HIS A 623 4.62 -14.22 -6.86
C HIS A 623 5.98 -14.84 -6.58
N SER A 624 6.93 -13.95 -6.30
CA SER A 624 8.20 -14.23 -5.65
C SER A 624 8.03 -14.11 -4.12
N PRO A 625 9.06 -14.43 -3.32
CA PRO A 625 9.01 -14.25 -1.87
C PRO A 625 8.70 -12.82 -1.40
N THR A 626 8.96 -11.80 -2.24
CA THR A 626 8.79 -10.38 -1.88
C THR A 626 7.77 -9.64 -2.72
N HIS A 627 7.34 -10.17 -3.87
CA HIS A 627 6.52 -9.42 -4.82
C HIS A 627 5.55 -10.28 -5.63
N ALA A 628 4.33 -9.78 -5.85
CA ALA A 628 3.32 -10.40 -6.70
C ALA A 628 3.09 -9.60 -7.98
N PHE A 629 2.96 -10.28 -9.12
CA PHE A 629 2.96 -9.65 -10.43
C PHE A 629 2.23 -10.51 -11.48
N ILE A 630 2.03 -9.96 -12.68
CA ILE A 630 1.38 -10.67 -13.79
C ILE A 630 2.46 -11.33 -14.65
N LEU A 631 2.42 -12.66 -14.76
CA LEU A 631 3.23 -13.45 -15.68
C LEU A 631 2.56 -13.48 -17.06
N TYR A 632 3.32 -13.17 -18.10
CA TYR A 632 2.95 -13.31 -19.50
C TYR A 632 3.88 -14.35 -20.16
N PRO A 633 3.50 -15.64 -20.17
CA PRO A 633 4.32 -16.70 -20.76
C PRO A 633 4.62 -16.46 -22.25
N ASP A 634 3.77 -15.70 -22.95
CA ASP A 634 3.94 -15.37 -24.36
C ASP A 634 5.10 -14.39 -24.63
N LEU A 635 5.56 -13.67 -23.61
CA LEU A 635 6.73 -12.78 -23.72
C LEU A 635 8.05 -13.57 -23.68
N LEU A 636 8.04 -14.82 -23.18
CA LEU A 636 9.20 -15.70 -23.17
C LEU A 636 9.46 -16.21 -24.59
N THR A 637 10.30 -15.49 -25.30
CA THR A 637 10.78 -15.84 -26.64
C THR A 637 11.95 -16.82 -26.57
N ASP A 638 11.95 -17.83 -27.45
CA ASP A 638 13.08 -18.75 -27.65
C ASP A 638 14.18 -18.05 -28.46
N ASN A 639 14.88 -17.10 -27.83
CA ASN A 639 15.91 -16.33 -28.51
C ASN A 639 17.28 -16.98 -28.36
N LEU A 640 18.02 -17.07 -29.48
CA LEU A 640 19.46 -17.32 -29.43
C LEU A 640 20.15 -16.09 -28.85
N HIS A 641 20.90 -16.27 -27.76
CA HIS A 641 21.76 -15.22 -27.23
C HIS A 641 22.75 -14.77 -28.32
N LYS A 642 22.59 -13.53 -28.80
CA LYS A 642 23.53 -12.89 -29.72
C LYS A 642 24.60 -12.17 -28.91
N ASN A 643 25.86 -12.42 -29.25
CA ASN A 643 26.97 -11.69 -28.64
C ASN A 643 26.86 -10.20 -29.01
N LEU A 644 26.96 -9.34 -28.00
CA LEU A 644 27.09 -7.92 -28.21
C LEU A 644 28.36 -7.63 -29.02
N ARG A 645 28.31 -6.55 -29.81
CA ARG A 645 29.49 -6.06 -30.51
C ARG A 645 30.58 -5.72 -29.49
N LYS A 646 31.82 -6.16 -29.79
CA LYS A 646 32.98 -5.84 -28.95
C LYS A 646 33.27 -4.34 -29.02
N MET A 647 33.67 -3.78 -27.89
CA MET A 647 34.07 -2.38 -27.73
C MET A 647 35.55 -2.34 -27.31
N GLU A 648 36.27 -1.36 -27.83
CA GLU A 648 37.61 -1.00 -27.38
C GLU A 648 37.51 0.17 -26.40
N TRP A 649 38.29 0.11 -25.31
CA TRP A 649 38.31 1.13 -24.27
C TRP A 649 39.49 2.07 -24.48
N ASP A 650 39.21 3.37 -24.45
CA ASP A 650 40.21 4.43 -24.35
C ASP A 650 39.88 5.39 -23.20
N ALA A 651 40.78 6.35 -22.92
CA ALA A 651 40.56 7.29 -21.82
C ALA A 651 39.32 8.19 -22.06
N PHE A 652 39.01 8.52 -23.31
CA PHE A 652 37.91 9.42 -23.65
C PHE A 652 36.54 8.75 -23.49
N SER A 653 36.40 7.51 -23.94
CA SER A 653 35.19 6.69 -23.77
C SER A 653 34.91 6.40 -22.29
N GLN A 654 35.95 6.15 -21.48
CA GLN A 654 35.80 6.01 -20.02
C GLN A 654 35.29 7.31 -19.38
N GLU A 655 35.91 8.45 -19.71
CA GLU A 655 35.51 9.76 -19.19
C GLU A 655 34.07 10.15 -19.60
N HIS A 656 33.65 9.80 -20.83
CA HIS A 656 32.29 10.04 -21.29
C HIS A 656 31.23 9.29 -20.45
N ILE A 657 31.46 8.01 -20.15
CA ILE A 657 30.54 7.22 -19.31
C ILE A 657 30.55 7.72 -17.86
N VAL A 658 31.70 8.14 -17.33
CA VAL A 658 31.80 8.74 -15.99
C VAL A 658 30.96 10.00 -15.91
N HIS A 659 31.04 10.89 -16.90
CA HIS A 659 30.18 12.06 -16.97
C HIS A 659 28.70 11.68 -17.08
N THR A 660 28.35 10.71 -17.93
CA THR A 660 26.96 10.23 -18.09
C THR A 660 26.40 9.67 -16.78
N LEU A 661 27.18 8.88 -16.05
CA LEU A 661 26.81 8.38 -14.73
C LEU A 661 26.66 9.51 -13.71
N SER A 662 27.56 10.50 -13.74
CA SER A 662 27.51 11.64 -12.80
C SER A 662 26.20 12.44 -12.89
N HIS A 663 25.57 12.51 -14.07
CA HIS A 663 24.28 13.19 -14.25
C HIS A 663 23.12 12.53 -13.49
N ARG A 664 23.26 11.26 -13.07
CA ARG A 664 22.28 10.54 -12.24
C ARG A 664 22.44 10.81 -10.74
N MET A 665 23.46 11.57 -10.35
CA MET A 665 23.79 11.88 -8.96
C MET A 665 23.38 13.30 -8.58
N ILE A 666 23.17 13.56 -7.29
CA ILE A 666 23.00 14.93 -6.77
C ILE A 666 24.30 15.73 -6.96
N GLU A 667 24.19 17.04 -7.23
CA GLU A 667 25.32 17.93 -7.56
C GLU A 667 26.50 17.81 -6.59
N GLU A 668 26.22 17.72 -5.29
CA GLU A 668 27.21 17.59 -4.22
C GLU A 668 28.12 16.36 -4.40
N HIS A 669 27.57 15.27 -4.95
CA HIS A 669 28.30 14.02 -5.15
C HIS A 669 29.02 13.97 -6.50
N LYS A 670 28.61 14.77 -7.49
CA LYS A 670 29.17 14.71 -8.86
C LYS A 670 30.67 15.01 -8.87
N ALA A 671 31.07 16.13 -8.28
CA ALA A 671 32.45 16.58 -8.29
C ALA A 671 33.37 15.58 -7.56
N LEU A 672 32.92 15.04 -6.43
CA LEU A 672 33.68 14.08 -5.64
C LEU A 672 33.81 12.73 -6.36
N PHE A 673 32.74 12.24 -6.99
CA PHE A 673 32.74 11.02 -7.78
C PHE A 673 33.74 11.10 -8.94
N ILE A 674 33.68 12.16 -9.75
CA ILE A 674 34.60 12.38 -10.88
C ILE A 674 36.05 12.48 -10.38
N HIS A 675 36.28 13.20 -9.26
CA HIS A 675 37.61 13.32 -8.68
C HIS A 675 38.18 11.97 -8.23
N ARG A 676 37.39 11.15 -7.52
CA ARG A 676 37.79 9.80 -7.09
C ARG A 676 38.09 8.89 -8.28
N PHE A 677 37.25 8.92 -9.31
CA PHE A 677 37.46 8.10 -10.51
C PHE A 677 38.80 8.43 -11.19
N ARG A 678 39.12 9.71 -11.37
CA ARG A 678 40.36 10.17 -12.02
C ARG A 678 41.65 9.80 -11.26
N GLN A 679 41.55 9.37 -10.00
CA GLN A 679 42.69 8.86 -9.22
C GLN A 679 42.96 7.36 -9.45
N LEU A 680 42.01 6.64 -10.06
CA LEU A 680 42.13 5.21 -10.33
C LEU A 680 42.94 4.95 -11.62
N PRO A 681 43.61 3.80 -11.75
CA PRO A 681 44.29 3.44 -12.98
C PRO A 681 43.29 3.24 -14.13
N ALA A 682 43.70 3.61 -15.35
CA ALA A 682 42.89 3.42 -16.55
C ALA A 682 42.58 1.93 -16.77
N ALA A 683 41.29 1.60 -16.87
CA ALA A 683 40.85 0.23 -17.04
C ALA A 683 41.22 -0.29 -18.44
N GLN A 684 41.67 -1.55 -18.51
CA GLN A 684 41.99 -2.25 -19.76
C GLN A 684 40.86 -3.18 -20.21
N THR A 685 39.98 -3.56 -19.28
CA THR A 685 38.83 -4.44 -19.56
C THR A 685 37.52 -3.81 -19.08
N SER A 686 36.40 -4.22 -19.67
CA SER A 686 35.05 -3.78 -19.24
C SER A 686 34.78 -4.12 -17.76
N LEU A 687 35.34 -5.24 -17.28
CA LEU A 687 35.20 -5.67 -15.89
C LEU A 687 35.98 -4.75 -14.94
N GLU A 688 37.23 -4.43 -15.27
CA GLU A 688 38.02 -3.45 -14.51
C GLU A 688 37.34 -2.08 -14.49
N PHE A 689 36.80 -1.63 -15.63
CA PHE A 689 36.09 -0.35 -15.71
C PHE A 689 34.86 -0.33 -14.82
N ARG A 690 34.04 -1.38 -14.84
CA ARG A 690 32.89 -1.54 -13.93
C ARG A 690 33.32 -1.44 -12.47
N LEU A 691 34.37 -2.14 -12.07
CA LEU A 691 34.89 -2.10 -10.70
C LEU A 691 35.40 -0.71 -10.31
N ASN A 692 36.08 -0.02 -11.22
CA ASN A 692 36.55 1.35 -10.99
C ASN A 692 35.38 2.32 -10.77
N LEU A 693 34.30 2.23 -11.56
CA LEU A 693 33.09 3.04 -11.37
C LEU A 693 32.47 2.78 -9.98
N ILE A 694 32.33 1.51 -9.59
CA ILE A 694 31.78 1.13 -8.27
C ILE A 694 32.66 1.65 -7.12
N HIS A 695 33.98 1.60 -7.27
CA HIS A 695 34.92 2.10 -6.25
C HIS A 695 34.93 3.63 -6.14
N ALA A 696 34.68 4.36 -7.23
CA ALA A 696 34.65 5.81 -7.22
C ALA A 696 33.38 6.38 -6.55
N LEU A 697 32.28 5.62 -6.54
CA LEU A 697 31.03 5.99 -5.86
C LEU A 697 31.21 6.05 -4.34
N ASP A 698 30.31 6.77 -3.67
CA ASP A 698 30.34 6.87 -2.22
C ASP A 698 30.15 5.49 -1.55
N PRO A 699 31.02 5.09 -0.60
CA PRO A 699 30.87 3.82 0.11
C PRO A 699 29.54 3.65 0.85
N THR A 700 28.90 4.75 1.26
CA THR A 700 27.60 4.77 1.95
C THR A 700 26.41 4.72 0.99
N MET A 701 26.65 4.85 -0.33
CA MET A 701 25.61 4.77 -1.34
C MET A 701 25.06 3.35 -1.44
N LYS A 702 23.78 3.19 -1.12
CA LYS A 702 23.05 1.93 -1.34
C LYS A 702 22.90 1.65 -2.84
N HIS A 703 22.83 0.37 -3.21
CA HIS A 703 22.60 -0.11 -4.60
C HIS A 703 23.57 0.45 -5.65
N LYS A 704 24.81 0.80 -5.26
CA LYS A 704 25.83 1.34 -6.18
C LYS A 704 26.05 0.46 -7.42
N GLU A 705 26.01 -0.86 -7.26
CA GLU A 705 26.16 -1.80 -8.38
C GLU A 705 25.01 -1.66 -9.38
N THR A 706 23.76 -1.63 -8.88
CA THR A 706 22.57 -1.46 -9.71
C THR A 706 22.60 -0.16 -10.52
N VAL A 707 23.07 0.94 -9.92
CA VAL A 707 23.17 2.24 -10.60
C VAL A 707 24.25 2.21 -11.70
N VAL A 708 25.41 1.61 -11.41
CA VAL A 708 26.49 1.44 -12.39
C VAL A 708 26.05 0.53 -13.53
N ASP A 709 25.50 -0.65 -13.22
CA ASP A 709 25.12 -1.65 -14.21
C ASP A 709 23.96 -1.19 -15.08
N SER A 710 23.01 -0.43 -14.53
CA SER A 710 21.96 0.24 -15.31
C SER A 710 22.54 1.25 -16.30
N CYS A 711 23.53 2.05 -15.89
CA CYS A 711 24.20 2.99 -16.78
C CYS A 711 24.97 2.26 -17.89
N LEU A 712 25.74 1.23 -17.53
CA LEU A 712 26.53 0.46 -18.48
C LEU A 712 25.64 -0.31 -19.48
N TYR A 713 24.48 -0.81 -19.03
CA TYR A 713 23.48 -1.43 -19.91
C TYR A 713 22.97 -0.49 -21.00
N GLU A 714 22.73 0.78 -20.65
CA GLU A 714 22.21 1.79 -21.58
C GLU A 714 23.29 2.37 -22.51
N GLN A 715 24.56 2.20 -22.15
CA GLN A 715 25.70 2.87 -22.78
C GLN A 715 26.64 1.94 -23.56
N ILE A 716 26.63 0.62 -23.29
CA ILE A 716 27.55 -0.34 -23.93
C ILE A 716 26.81 -1.19 -24.98
N PRO A 717 27.33 -1.30 -26.22
CA PRO A 717 28.60 -0.76 -26.70
C PRO A 717 28.55 0.75 -27.00
N LEU A 718 29.56 1.49 -26.53
CA LEU A 718 29.72 2.92 -26.83
C LEU A 718 30.41 3.08 -28.18
N LEU A 719 29.81 3.86 -29.08
CA LEU A 719 30.30 4.08 -30.43
C LEU A 719 30.76 5.53 -30.63
N PRO A 720 31.93 5.78 -31.23
CA PRO A 720 32.25 7.11 -31.72
C PRO A 720 31.31 7.50 -32.86
N ARG A 721 31.10 8.80 -33.06
CA ARG A 721 30.13 9.35 -34.04
C ARG A 721 30.16 8.67 -35.40
N GLU A 722 31.34 8.42 -35.98
CA GLU A 722 31.47 7.79 -37.30
C GLU A 722 30.88 6.37 -37.33
N LYS A 723 31.17 5.55 -36.32
CA LYS A 723 30.63 4.18 -36.18
C LYS A 723 29.14 4.21 -35.80
N ALA A 724 28.71 5.20 -35.02
CA ALA A 724 27.31 5.41 -34.70
C ALA A 724 26.50 5.73 -35.96
N GLN A 725 27.06 6.53 -36.87
CA GLN A 725 26.44 6.84 -38.14
C GLN A 725 26.32 5.61 -39.03
N GLU A 726 27.37 4.78 -39.13
CA GLU A 726 27.31 3.49 -39.82
C GLU A 726 26.24 2.57 -39.22
N ALA A 727 26.16 2.50 -37.89
CA ALA A 727 25.14 1.71 -37.18
C ALA A 727 23.72 2.15 -37.54
N ILE A 728 23.47 3.46 -37.58
CA ILE A 728 22.17 4.02 -37.98
C ILE A 728 21.83 3.63 -39.41
N TYR A 729 22.76 3.72 -40.36
CA TYR A 729 22.53 3.25 -41.74
C TYR A 729 22.13 1.77 -41.77
N GLN A 730 22.89 0.91 -41.09
CA GLN A 730 22.60 -0.54 -41.01
C GLN A 730 21.22 -0.81 -40.41
N ILE A 731 20.85 -0.10 -39.34
CA ILE A 731 19.55 -0.27 -38.69
C ILE A 731 18.42 0.23 -39.61
N CYS A 732 18.59 1.37 -40.26
CA CYS A 732 17.63 1.90 -41.24
C CYS A 732 17.43 0.96 -42.42
N GLU A 733 18.49 0.32 -42.94
CA GLU A 733 18.37 -0.68 -44.01
C GLU A 733 17.49 -1.86 -43.59
N VAL A 734 17.69 -2.39 -42.37
CA VAL A 734 16.84 -3.47 -41.80
C VAL A 734 15.39 -3.02 -41.65
N LEU A 735 15.17 -1.75 -41.30
CA LEU A 735 13.84 -1.16 -41.14
C LEU A 735 13.20 -0.72 -42.48
N GLY A 736 13.91 -0.82 -43.60
CA GLY A 736 13.44 -0.41 -44.93
C GLY A 736 13.40 1.10 -45.17
N GLY A 737 14.19 1.87 -44.42
CA GLY A 737 14.30 3.33 -44.53
C GLY A 737 15.62 3.81 -45.13
N SER A 738 15.68 5.09 -45.52
CA SER A 738 16.94 5.78 -45.82
C SER A 738 17.65 6.16 -44.51
N GLY A 739 18.99 6.04 -44.46
CA GLY A 739 19.73 6.38 -43.25
C GLY A 739 19.71 7.86 -42.86
N TRP A 740 20.24 8.14 -41.67
CA TRP A 740 20.22 9.46 -41.02
C TRP A 740 21.64 9.92 -40.66
N SER A 741 21.94 11.21 -40.85
CA SER A 741 23.30 11.75 -40.74
C SER A 741 23.48 12.92 -39.76
N ASP A 742 22.41 13.45 -39.16
CA ASP A 742 22.52 14.59 -38.25
C ASP A 742 22.75 14.11 -36.81
N LEU A 743 24.00 13.73 -36.53
CA LEU A 743 24.49 13.32 -35.22
C LEU A 743 25.30 14.46 -34.57
N VAL A 744 24.92 14.83 -33.34
CA VAL A 744 25.44 16.02 -32.63
C VAL A 744 26.40 15.70 -31.49
N GLU A 745 26.29 14.53 -30.86
CA GLU A 745 27.22 14.06 -29.83
C GLU A 745 28.47 13.41 -30.43
N GLU A 746 29.54 13.31 -29.66
CA GLU A 746 30.79 12.63 -30.05
C GLU A 746 30.70 11.10 -29.89
N TRP A 747 29.97 10.66 -28.86
CA TRP A 747 29.81 9.26 -28.48
C TRP A 747 28.34 8.91 -28.35
N TYR A 748 27.98 7.66 -28.67
CA TYR A 748 26.62 7.16 -28.62
C TYR A 748 26.59 5.78 -27.99
N GLY A 749 25.85 5.63 -26.89
CA GLY A 749 25.44 4.35 -26.38
C GLY A 749 24.21 3.80 -27.12
N PRO A 750 23.79 2.56 -26.82
CA PRO A 750 22.57 1.99 -27.37
C PRO A 750 21.32 2.85 -27.12
N LEU A 751 21.18 3.45 -25.94
CA LEU A 751 20.03 4.33 -25.66
C LEU A 751 20.06 5.60 -26.52
N ASP A 752 21.24 6.16 -26.76
CA ASP A 752 21.41 7.37 -27.59
C ASP A 752 21.12 7.07 -29.06
N LEU A 753 21.62 5.95 -29.57
CA LEU A 753 21.29 5.44 -30.92
C LEU A 753 19.79 5.22 -31.09
N TYR A 754 19.16 4.59 -30.10
CA TYR A 754 17.71 4.35 -30.09
C TYR A 754 16.93 5.66 -30.20
N ASN A 755 17.29 6.67 -29.39
CA ASN A 755 16.67 7.99 -29.43
C ASN A 755 16.94 8.74 -30.73
N ALA A 756 18.14 8.63 -31.30
CA ALA A 756 18.49 9.22 -32.59
C ALA A 756 17.65 8.62 -33.73
N LEU A 757 17.40 7.31 -33.72
CA LEU A 757 16.54 6.64 -34.69
C LEU A 757 15.08 7.05 -34.56
N LYS A 758 14.57 7.16 -33.32
CA LYS A 758 13.22 7.71 -33.07
C LYS A 758 13.10 9.14 -33.59
N TYR A 759 14.09 9.98 -33.32
CA TYR A 759 14.16 11.34 -33.85
C TYR A 759 14.13 11.35 -35.38
N ALA A 760 14.92 10.50 -36.04
CA ALA A 760 14.97 10.40 -37.51
C ALA A 760 13.62 9.97 -38.13
N ILE A 761 12.95 8.99 -37.51
CA ILE A 761 11.61 8.55 -37.93
C ILE A 761 10.59 9.68 -37.75
N LEU A 762 10.62 10.38 -36.61
CA LEU A 762 9.73 11.50 -36.36
C LEU A 762 9.99 12.65 -37.35
N HIS A 763 11.26 12.95 -37.63
CA HIS A 763 11.65 14.02 -38.55
C HIS A 763 11.23 13.72 -39.98
N SER A 764 11.35 12.48 -40.42
CA SER A 764 10.94 12.05 -41.76
C SER A 764 9.42 12.00 -41.93
N SER A 765 8.71 11.48 -40.93
CA SER A 765 7.24 11.35 -40.96
C SER A 765 6.51 12.67 -40.74
N LYS A 766 7.10 13.62 -40.00
CA LYS A 766 6.46 14.87 -39.53
C LYS A 766 5.13 14.65 -38.79
N ASN A 767 4.91 13.43 -38.30
CA ASN A 767 3.75 13.04 -37.53
C ASN A 767 4.22 12.20 -36.34
N ALA A 768 3.75 12.55 -35.14
CA ALA A 768 4.08 11.79 -33.94
C ALA A 768 3.38 10.43 -33.89
N PHE A 769 2.30 10.23 -34.64
CA PHE A 769 1.52 8.99 -34.65
C PHE A 769 1.94 8.01 -35.75
N SER A 770 1.80 6.73 -35.44
CA SER A 770 2.13 5.64 -36.36
C SER A 770 1.20 4.44 -36.16
N HIS A 771 0.88 3.75 -37.26
CA HIS A 771 0.26 2.42 -37.24
C HIS A 771 1.22 1.33 -36.76
N GLU A 772 2.52 1.57 -36.89
CA GLU A 772 3.58 0.65 -36.58
C GLU A 772 4.24 0.99 -35.24
N ASP A 773 4.51 -0.03 -34.45
CA ASP A 773 5.24 0.08 -33.18
C ASP A 773 6.74 0.27 -33.43
N TRP A 774 7.13 1.49 -33.83
CA TRP A 774 8.52 1.83 -34.15
C TRP A 774 9.45 1.64 -32.96
N ASP A 775 8.99 1.92 -31.74
CA ASP A 775 9.76 1.67 -30.52
C ASP A 775 10.22 0.20 -30.45
N MET A 776 9.29 -0.75 -30.63
CA MET A 776 9.64 -2.18 -30.64
C MET A 776 10.43 -2.59 -31.89
N LYS A 777 10.10 -2.05 -33.07
CA LYS A 777 10.81 -2.38 -34.33
C LYS A 777 12.28 -1.95 -34.28
N ILE A 778 12.56 -0.73 -33.81
CA ILE A 778 13.92 -0.22 -33.66
C ILE A 778 14.68 -1.09 -32.66
N ALA A 779 14.12 -1.33 -31.47
CA ALA A 779 14.76 -2.15 -30.45
C ALA A 779 15.08 -3.56 -30.97
N LYS A 780 14.15 -4.18 -31.71
CA LYS A 780 14.38 -5.50 -32.34
C LYS A 780 15.51 -5.45 -33.36
N ALA A 781 15.52 -4.48 -34.28
CA ALA A 781 16.58 -4.34 -35.27
C ALA A 781 17.97 -4.12 -34.62
N MET A 782 18.02 -3.32 -33.56
CA MET A 782 19.25 -3.09 -32.78
C MET A 782 19.75 -4.37 -32.10
N ARG A 783 18.86 -5.18 -31.51
CA ARG A 783 19.23 -6.49 -30.95
C ARG A 783 19.72 -7.44 -32.04
N ASP A 784 19.05 -7.43 -33.20
CA ASP A 784 19.39 -8.32 -34.29
C ASP A 784 20.80 -8.06 -34.86
N LEU A 785 21.24 -6.81 -34.82
CA LEU A 785 22.56 -6.33 -35.22
C LEU A 785 23.61 -6.32 -34.09
N GLY A 786 23.23 -6.73 -32.87
CA GLY A 786 24.13 -6.87 -31.72
C GLY A 786 24.45 -5.57 -30.97
N TYR A 787 23.61 -4.54 -31.08
CA TYR A 787 23.74 -3.28 -30.33
C TYR A 787 22.99 -3.28 -29.00
N LEU A 788 21.96 -4.11 -28.86
CA LEU A 788 21.22 -4.29 -27.61
C LEU A 788 21.28 -5.76 -27.19
N PRO A 789 21.37 -6.04 -25.87
CA PRO A 789 21.29 -7.40 -25.38
C PRO A 789 19.88 -7.95 -25.57
N THR A 790 19.78 -9.27 -25.74
CA THR A 790 18.49 -9.92 -25.98
C THR A 790 17.87 -10.39 -24.66
N PRO A 791 16.73 -9.81 -24.24
CA PRO A 791 16.08 -10.18 -22.98
C PRO A 791 15.15 -11.39 -23.15
N TYR A 792 14.89 -12.07 -22.04
CA TYR A 792 13.77 -12.99 -21.85
C TYR A 792 12.75 -12.31 -20.94
N LEU A 793 11.91 -11.43 -21.51
CA LEU A 793 10.83 -10.79 -20.75
C LEU A 793 9.80 -11.83 -20.35
N PHE A 794 9.23 -11.70 -19.15
CA PHE A 794 8.22 -12.66 -18.70
C PHE A 794 7.08 -12.06 -17.89
N GLY A 795 7.22 -10.91 -17.22
CA GLY A 795 6.13 -10.41 -16.37
C GLY A 795 6.03 -8.90 -16.29
N ASP A 796 4.82 -8.37 -16.15
CA ASP A 796 4.57 -6.95 -15.81
C ASP A 796 4.76 -6.80 -14.31
N THR A 797 5.70 -5.93 -13.88
CA THR A 797 6.02 -5.77 -12.45
C THR A 797 4.93 -5.06 -11.66
N ASN A 798 3.87 -4.59 -12.32
CA ASN A 798 2.88 -3.61 -11.86
C ASN A 798 3.43 -2.18 -11.72
N TRP A 799 4.75 -1.97 -11.78
CA TRP A 799 5.35 -0.64 -11.77
C TRP A 799 5.20 0.02 -13.14
N SER A 800 5.27 1.34 -13.18
CA SER A 800 5.07 2.10 -14.41
C SER A 800 6.11 1.75 -15.47
N SER A 801 5.65 1.19 -16.59
CA SER A 801 6.48 0.82 -17.75
C SER A 801 7.56 -0.24 -17.53
N TRP A 802 7.58 -0.94 -16.39
CA TRP A 802 8.60 -1.95 -16.09
C TRP A 802 8.08 -3.39 -16.21
N PHE A 803 8.96 -4.26 -16.69
CA PHE A 803 8.76 -5.70 -16.82
C PHE A 803 9.92 -6.45 -16.17
N PHE A 804 9.65 -7.62 -15.62
CA PHE A 804 10.70 -8.57 -15.27
C PHE A 804 11.18 -9.28 -16.52
N GLY A 805 12.50 -9.45 -16.60
CA GLY A 805 13.12 -10.29 -17.61
C GLY A 805 14.49 -10.80 -17.19
N PHE A 806 14.93 -11.86 -17.85
CA PHE A 806 16.31 -12.34 -17.71
C PHE A 806 17.18 -11.74 -18.80
N LEU A 807 18.43 -11.44 -18.44
CA LEU A 807 19.41 -10.90 -19.36
C LEU A 807 20.78 -11.48 -19.02
N HIS A 808 21.57 -11.77 -20.05
CA HIS A 808 23.00 -11.93 -19.86
C HIS A 808 23.62 -10.55 -19.66
N HIS A 809 24.21 -10.33 -18.48
CA HIS A 809 24.82 -9.06 -18.13
C HIS A 809 25.86 -8.68 -19.21
N PRO A 810 25.83 -7.46 -19.79
CA PRO A 810 26.70 -7.07 -20.90
C PRO A 810 28.21 -7.22 -20.61
N ILE A 811 28.60 -7.02 -19.34
CA ILE A 811 29.99 -7.10 -18.86
C ILE A 811 30.35 -8.46 -18.25
N THR A 812 29.60 -8.98 -17.27
CA THR A 812 29.96 -10.23 -16.58
C THR A 812 29.54 -11.48 -17.34
N HIS A 813 28.65 -11.33 -18.33
CA HIS A 813 28.04 -12.42 -19.12
C HIS A 813 27.20 -13.43 -18.33
N GLU A 814 27.02 -13.21 -17.03
CA GLU A 814 26.17 -14.01 -16.17
C GLU A 814 24.69 -13.76 -16.50
N LEU A 815 23.87 -14.81 -16.43
CA LEU A 815 22.42 -14.69 -16.57
C LEU A 815 21.83 -14.19 -15.26
N GLU A 816 21.18 -13.04 -15.32
CA GLU A 816 20.64 -12.35 -14.15
C GLU A 816 19.17 -11.95 -14.37
N LEU A 817 18.46 -11.76 -13.26
CA LEU A 817 17.13 -11.16 -13.25
C LEU A 817 17.23 -9.63 -13.27
N TRP A 818 16.50 -9.01 -14.18
CA TRP A 818 16.47 -7.57 -14.41
C TRP A 818 15.04 -7.04 -14.41
N ARG A 819 14.89 -5.76 -14.05
CA ARG A 819 13.74 -4.96 -14.45
C ARG A 819 14.08 -4.20 -15.72
N LEU A 820 13.24 -4.29 -16.72
CA LEU A 820 13.46 -3.77 -18.07
C LEU A 820 12.23 -2.98 -18.50
N ASN A 821 12.41 -1.90 -19.27
CA ASN A 821 11.25 -1.28 -19.91
C ASN A 821 10.68 -2.22 -21.00
N ARG A 822 9.50 -1.90 -21.54
CA ARG A 822 8.82 -2.72 -22.57
C ARG A 822 9.72 -3.10 -23.75
N THR A 823 10.58 -2.18 -24.18
CA THR A 823 11.50 -2.37 -25.30
C THR A 823 12.89 -2.84 -24.89
N ALA A 824 13.14 -3.12 -23.61
CA ALA A 824 14.44 -3.47 -23.06
C ALA A 824 15.59 -2.62 -23.65
N THR A 825 15.36 -1.30 -23.73
CA THR A 825 16.37 -0.30 -24.04
C THR A 825 16.93 0.33 -22.77
N GLN A 826 16.17 0.22 -21.68
CA GLN A 826 16.54 0.65 -20.35
C GLN A 826 16.29 -0.48 -19.35
N GLY A 827 17.14 -0.54 -18.33
CA GLY A 827 17.15 -1.69 -17.43
C GLY A 827 17.97 -1.46 -16.18
N ALA A 828 17.64 -2.21 -15.14
CA ALA A 828 18.45 -2.31 -13.93
C ALA A 828 18.44 -3.75 -13.40
N PRO A 829 19.58 -4.27 -12.92
CA PRO A 829 19.62 -5.60 -12.32
C PRO A 829 18.87 -5.63 -10.99
N MET A 830 18.16 -6.72 -10.72
CA MET A 830 17.48 -6.97 -9.45
C MET A 830 18.45 -7.60 -8.44
N SER A 831 19.55 -6.90 -8.12
CA SER A 831 20.64 -7.44 -7.30
C SER A 831 20.20 -7.89 -5.91
N GLU A 832 19.20 -7.22 -5.33
CA GLU A 832 18.63 -7.57 -4.02
C GLU A 832 17.87 -8.90 -4.02
N TRP A 833 17.42 -9.34 -5.20
CA TRP A 833 16.71 -10.60 -5.38
C TRP A 833 17.65 -11.76 -5.69
N LYS A 834 18.98 -11.54 -5.76
CA LYS A 834 19.97 -12.62 -5.94
C LYS A 834 19.87 -13.66 -4.82
N GLN A 835 19.58 -13.23 -3.60
CA GLN A 835 19.39 -14.15 -2.46
C GLN A 835 18.23 -15.12 -2.68
N TRP A 836 17.17 -14.71 -3.39
CA TRP A 836 15.99 -15.53 -3.70
C TRP A 836 16.19 -16.48 -4.89
N GLN A 837 17.37 -16.43 -5.50
CA GLN A 837 17.80 -17.26 -6.63
C GLN A 837 19.16 -17.90 -6.30
N SER A 838 19.28 -18.44 -5.08
CA SER A 838 20.52 -19.03 -4.57
C SER A 838 20.28 -20.46 -4.08
N PRO A 839 21.29 -21.36 -4.12
CA PRO A 839 21.12 -22.73 -3.64
C PRO A 839 20.79 -22.84 -2.15
N GLN A 840 21.06 -21.78 -1.39
CA GLN A 840 20.75 -21.70 0.05
C GLN A 840 19.33 -21.19 0.32
N ASN A 841 18.61 -20.72 -0.70
CA ASN A 841 17.25 -20.22 -0.56
C ASN A 841 16.25 -21.38 -0.39
N SER A 842 15.34 -21.24 0.56
CA SER A 842 14.20 -22.14 0.76
C SER A 842 12.85 -21.49 0.41
N SER A 843 12.86 -20.24 -0.03
CA SER A 843 11.66 -19.46 -0.32
C SER A 843 11.11 -19.80 -1.71
N GLU A 844 9.81 -20.11 -1.76
CA GLU A 844 9.12 -20.53 -2.98
C GLU A 844 8.76 -19.35 -3.88
N TRP A 845 8.91 -19.56 -5.19
CA TRP A 845 8.21 -18.82 -6.23
C TRP A 845 6.99 -19.62 -6.65
N VAL A 846 5.83 -18.98 -6.81
CA VAL A 846 4.55 -19.66 -7.03
C VAL A 846 3.80 -19.05 -8.21
N ILE A 847 3.29 -19.90 -9.09
CA ILE A 847 2.44 -19.53 -10.23
C ILE A 847 1.06 -20.14 -10.03
N LEU A 848 0.01 -19.33 -10.18
CA LEU A 848 -1.38 -19.77 -10.22
C LEU A 848 -1.73 -20.16 -11.66
N ILE A 849 -1.63 -21.46 -11.97
CA ILE A 849 -1.58 -21.96 -13.36
C ILE A 849 -2.95 -22.07 -14.04
N GLU A 850 -4.05 -21.95 -13.30
CA GLU A 850 -5.42 -22.01 -13.83
C GLU A 850 -6.17 -20.67 -13.68
N PRO A 851 -6.15 -19.79 -14.71
CA PRO A 851 -6.79 -18.48 -14.64
C PRO A 851 -8.27 -18.47 -14.34
N ASN A 852 -8.95 -19.55 -14.70
CA ASN A 852 -10.39 -19.63 -14.50
C ASN A 852 -10.75 -19.78 -13.01
N GLU A 853 -9.79 -20.18 -12.16
CA GLU A 853 -10.06 -20.43 -10.74
C GLU A 853 -10.25 -19.17 -9.91
N TYR A 854 -9.75 -18.02 -10.35
CA TYR A 854 -9.81 -16.78 -9.58
C TYR A 854 -10.81 -15.75 -10.09
N PHE A 855 -11.17 -15.71 -11.38
CA PHE A 855 -12.09 -14.69 -11.91
C PHE A 855 -13.25 -15.19 -12.78
N PHE A 856 -13.43 -16.51 -12.99
CA PHE A 856 -14.40 -17.04 -13.95
C PHE A 856 -15.76 -17.43 -13.35
N GLU A 857 -15.87 -17.55 -12.02
CA GLU A 857 -17.12 -17.85 -11.32
C GLU A 857 -17.98 -16.61 -11.02
N PHE A 858 -17.65 -15.45 -11.61
CA PHE A 858 -18.35 -14.17 -11.35
C PHE A 858 -19.55 -13.91 -12.26
#